data_AF-A0A6B0YPA9-F1
#
_entry.id   AF-A0A6B0YPA9-F1
#
_cell.length_a   1.000
_cell.length_b   1.000
_cell.length_c   1.000
_cell.angle_alpha   90.00
_cell.angle_beta   90.00
_cell.angle_gamma   90.00
#
_symmetry.space_group_name_H-M   'P 1'
#
loop_
_entity.id
_entity.type
_entity.pdbx_description
1 polymer ?
#
loop_
_entity_poly.entity_id
_entity_poly.type
_entity_poly.pdbx_seq_one_letter_code
_entity_poly.pdbx_strand_id
1 'polypeptide(L)'
;MPLPPLRRVFSFALLLTLLVGGCTQPVMWPVGATPTDSARSVDAAGLAELANQLAAESGLVQDLGPLVTVQPVATAGSEEPLFVSHTHGFPPDNPSFRQKVWIHTAGPDGWEALGRVELECAEYLNEFSVEQVFMDPVDLWLKVTGGVGAHSGCLELLRWDGENLSVIISGFSSSPDAGSVTDLDGDGQLDLLLNNSDPYIFCYACGVRQYWAQLFYWDGQRLKEVSPTPLADDQPAELRSFNNRAVDLAAASLFADALEQIERAEAIALENATVSWNAVWIRHHLEASREEASTSSFPLLNHVFAGDWETAFDDLLDVGMTTLVSDAPIPAGSAASGFEHVVGVLLAQFSDTALALQPERAAVHALGAWGRFLLEPNDPAVQSGMQLAAEFATEDSRFEELAEALESRPGTVAAAPAPSPLPGIQSLRERLASEYGSEQDPARGVAVQQLVSSGETTLFAANSFGLPPQSDSASHIVSIHEARETGWLELGREELDCVDYLDEHSLKQVSIEPSGLWLAVQGGAGAHGGCLEVLRWDGQRLSLVISSFNSIPDAGSIVDLNADGQLDLLLNNSDPYIFCYACGLQLYLARFFHWDGEKLVEAAPRLLPDDRPLHLRAINSHALSLAEAGLYADALDEIERAKIAAPADPTVHWNALWIRHHLDVSRQLAASSPFPLLSHVFAGDWDFSFEVLWAMGPSTLFSIAPIPVDSAAFGFDQTVGLLLTQYGNNALIVQPERADIHALVAWGRFLLDRDDPAVLAGLEKAAELAPGDSRIAALAAEYRAKSVGRN
;
A
#
# COMPACT_ATOMS: atom_id res chain seq x y z
N MET A 1 4.35 -79.68 -8.69
CA MET A 1 5.17 -78.61 -8.08
C MET A 1 4.30 -77.35 -8.03
N PRO A 2 4.47 -76.47 -7.03
CA PRO A 2 3.33 -76.14 -6.17
C PRO A 2 2.35 -75.03 -6.64
N LEU A 3 1.11 -75.29 -6.24
CA LEU A 3 -0.15 -74.54 -6.04
C LEU A 3 -0.35 -73.03 -6.43
N PRO A 4 -1.62 -72.64 -6.76
CA PRO A 4 -2.12 -71.26 -6.99
C PRO A 4 -2.71 -70.69 -5.64
N PRO A 5 -3.73 -69.77 -5.53
CA PRO A 5 -4.51 -68.95 -6.51
C PRO A 5 -4.97 -67.51 -6.06
N LEU A 6 -5.79 -66.83 -6.90
CA LEU A 6 -6.84 -65.82 -6.55
C LEU A 6 -6.36 -64.50 -5.86
N ARG A 7 -6.94 -63.30 -5.95
CA ARG A 7 -8.26 -62.67 -6.29
C ARG A 7 -7.95 -61.20 -6.72
N ARG A 8 -8.82 -60.33 -7.26
CA ARG A 8 -10.26 -60.30 -7.63
C ARG A 8 -10.44 -59.27 -8.78
N VAL A 9 -11.69 -58.96 -9.15
CA VAL A 9 -12.11 -57.76 -9.92
C VAL A 9 -12.99 -56.89 -9.01
N PHE A 10 -12.82 -55.57 -9.02
CA PHE A 10 -13.85 -54.57 -8.68
C PHE A 10 -13.59 -53.25 -9.44
N SER A 11 -14.64 -52.48 -9.67
CA SER A 11 -14.71 -51.43 -10.70
C SER A 11 -13.89 -50.18 -10.40
N PHE A 12 -13.23 -49.64 -11.43
CA PHE A 12 -12.61 -48.31 -11.44
C PHE A 12 -13.57 -47.31 -12.09
N ALA A 13 -14.30 -46.52 -11.29
CA ALA A 13 -15.04 -45.33 -11.73
C ALA A 13 -15.63 -44.57 -10.53
N LEU A 14 -14.81 -43.80 -9.80
CA LEU A 14 -15.10 -42.47 -9.20
C LEU A 14 -13.93 -42.03 -8.30
N LEU A 15 -13.05 -41.15 -8.78
CA LEU A 15 -12.31 -40.12 -8.01
C LEU A 15 -11.34 -39.39 -8.97
N LEU A 16 -11.71 -38.21 -9.45
CA LEU A 16 -10.78 -37.26 -10.08
C LEU A 16 -11.28 -35.82 -9.91
N THR A 17 -11.45 -35.40 -8.66
CA THR A 17 -11.71 -34.02 -8.23
C THR A 17 -11.28 -33.93 -6.78
N LEU A 18 -10.07 -33.41 -6.54
CA LEU A 18 -9.57 -32.85 -5.28
C LEU A 18 -8.12 -32.37 -5.50
N LEU A 19 -7.99 -31.32 -6.33
CA LEU A 19 -6.77 -30.51 -6.51
C LEU A 19 -7.20 -29.12 -7.01
N VAL A 20 -7.93 -28.41 -6.16
CA VAL A 20 -8.12 -26.96 -6.22
C VAL A 20 -8.05 -26.49 -4.77
N GLY A 21 -6.92 -25.90 -4.40
CA GLY A 21 -6.78 -25.21 -3.12
C GLY A 21 -7.48 -23.87 -3.22
N GLY A 22 -8.75 -23.80 -2.79
CA GLY A 22 -9.38 -22.54 -2.46
C GLY A 22 -9.35 -22.37 -0.94
N CYS A 23 -9.17 -21.16 -0.45
CA CYS A 23 -9.27 -20.83 0.97
C CYS A 23 -10.64 -21.27 1.50
N THR A 24 -10.67 -22.37 2.25
CA THR A 24 -11.87 -22.79 2.96
C THR A 24 -12.04 -21.90 4.17
N GLN A 25 -13.03 -21.00 4.12
CA GLN A 25 -13.51 -20.34 5.34
C GLN A 25 -13.90 -21.39 6.39
N PRO A 26 -13.71 -21.12 7.68
CA PRO A 26 -14.00 -22.07 8.74
C PRO A 26 -15.47 -22.50 8.68
N VAL A 27 -15.69 -23.81 8.65
CA VAL A 27 -17.03 -24.39 8.71
C VAL A 27 -17.62 -24.05 10.08
N MET A 28 -18.60 -23.14 10.10
CA MET A 28 -19.38 -22.85 11.32
C MET A 28 -19.90 -24.16 11.92
N TRP A 29 -19.47 -24.45 13.15
CA TRP A 29 -20.06 -25.52 13.94
C TRP A 29 -21.50 -25.16 14.30
N PRO A 30 -22.42 -26.14 14.36
CA PRO A 30 -23.81 -25.86 14.72
C PRO A 30 -23.90 -25.48 16.20
N VAL A 31 -24.24 -24.22 16.48
CA VAL A 31 -24.53 -23.73 17.85
C VAL A 31 -25.76 -24.45 18.38
N GLY A 32 -25.51 -25.44 19.24
CA GLY A 32 -26.53 -26.34 19.79
C GLY A 32 -27.23 -25.81 21.03
N ALA A 33 -27.94 -24.68 20.94
CA ALA A 33 -28.91 -24.28 21.96
C ALA A 33 -29.98 -23.34 21.36
N THR A 34 -31.21 -23.82 21.22
CA THR A 34 -32.37 -22.95 21.00
C THR A 34 -32.80 -22.34 22.34
N PRO A 35 -32.76 -21.01 22.51
CA PRO A 35 -33.33 -20.37 23.71
C PRO A 35 -34.84 -20.64 23.76
N THR A 36 -35.36 -20.90 24.95
CA THR A 36 -36.82 -21.05 25.14
C THR A 36 -37.51 -19.69 25.12
N ASP A 37 -38.40 -19.49 24.14
CA ASP A 37 -39.21 -18.28 23.95
C ASP A 37 -39.89 -17.77 25.24
N SER A 38 -39.48 -16.60 25.73
CA SER A 38 -40.27 -15.76 26.64
C SER A 38 -39.83 -14.29 26.71
N ALA A 39 -38.60 -13.94 26.29
CA ALA A 39 -38.20 -12.55 26.07
C ALA A 39 -39.00 -11.94 24.90
N ARG A 40 -39.37 -10.65 24.99
CA ARG A 40 -39.91 -9.92 23.84
C ARG A 40 -38.82 -9.83 22.78
N SER A 41 -39.02 -10.47 21.62
CA SER A 41 -38.22 -10.17 20.45
C SER A 41 -38.44 -8.70 20.08
N VAL A 42 -37.42 -7.87 20.26
CA VAL A 42 -37.41 -6.53 19.66
C VAL A 42 -37.50 -6.72 18.15
N ASP A 43 -38.46 -6.07 17.51
CA ASP A 43 -38.61 -6.16 16.06
C ASP A 43 -37.61 -5.25 15.33
N ALA A 44 -37.47 -5.45 14.02
CA ALA A 44 -36.55 -4.67 13.21
C ALA A 44 -36.86 -3.15 13.21
N ALA A 45 -38.10 -2.75 13.54
CA ALA A 45 -38.45 -1.34 13.63
C ALA A 45 -37.86 -0.70 14.90
N GLY A 46 -37.89 -1.41 16.04
CA GLY A 46 -37.23 -0.95 17.27
C GLY A 46 -35.71 -0.78 17.12
N LEU A 47 -35.04 -1.69 16.40
CA LEU A 47 -33.59 -1.56 16.10
C LEU A 47 -33.30 -0.37 15.18
N ALA A 48 -34.11 -0.17 14.15
CA ALA A 48 -33.99 0.98 13.24
C ALA A 48 -34.26 2.31 13.97
N GLU A 49 -35.18 2.35 14.94
CA GLU A 49 -35.42 3.54 15.77
C GLU A 49 -34.16 3.93 16.57
N LEU A 50 -33.50 2.96 17.21
CA LEU A 50 -32.26 3.21 17.94
C LEU A 50 -31.11 3.68 17.02
N ALA A 51 -30.91 3.03 15.87
CA ALA A 51 -29.90 3.43 14.90
C ALA A 51 -30.08 4.89 14.44
N ASN A 52 -31.32 5.29 14.13
CA ASN A 52 -31.64 6.66 13.74
C ASN A 52 -31.42 7.67 14.88
N GLN A 53 -31.78 7.32 16.11
CA GLN A 53 -31.53 8.17 17.28
C GLN A 53 -30.02 8.42 17.47
N LEU A 54 -29.21 7.35 17.49
CA LEU A 54 -27.77 7.44 17.73
C LEU A 54 -27.00 8.15 16.62
N ALA A 55 -27.44 7.99 15.36
CA ALA A 55 -26.89 8.74 14.24
C ALA A 55 -27.19 10.23 14.36
N ALA A 56 -28.40 10.62 14.77
CA ALA A 56 -28.75 12.01 15.03
C ALA A 56 -27.95 12.60 16.20
N GLU A 57 -27.77 11.86 17.30
CA GLU A 57 -26.95 12.26 18.44
C GLU A 57 -25.45 12.40 18.10
N SER A 58 -24.96 11.61 17.14
CA SER A 58 -23.56 11.61 16.70
C SER A 58 -23.27 12.57 15.55
N GLY A 59 -24.30 13.22 14.97
CA GLY A 59 -24.17 14.06 13.78
C GLY A 59 -23.93 13.29 12.46
N LEU A 60 -24.22 11.98 12.45
CA LEU A 60 -23.96 11.04 11.35
C LEU A 60 -25.23 10.72 10.55
N VAL A 61 -26.03 11.74 10.25
CA VAL A 61 -27.20 11.61 9.38
C VAL A 61 -26.81 12.04 7.97
N GLN A 62 -26.64 11.08 7.07
CA GLN A 62 -26.44 11.34 5.65
C GLN A 62 -27.73 11.08 4.87
N ASP A 63 -27.80 11.56 3.62
CA ASP A 63 -28.94 11.33 2.71
C ASP A 63 -29.21 9.83 2.44
N LEU A 64 -28.23 8.95 2.75
CA LEU A 64 -28.29 7.50 2.57
C LEU A 64 -28.74 6.72 3.83
N GLY A 65 -28.89 7.39 4.99
CA GLY A 65 -29.36 6.76 6.23
C GLY A 65 -28.47 7.02 7.46
N PRO A 66 -28.75 6.35 8.59
CA PRO A 66 -27.97 6.45 9.81
C PRO A 66 -26.67 5.64 9.71
N LEU A 67 -25.51 6.27 9.92
CA LEU A 67 -24.22 5.54 9.99
C LEU A 67 -24.00 4.89 11.37
N VAL A 68 -24.98 4.11 11.82
CA VAL A 68 -24.96 3.37 13.08
C VAL A 68 -25.56 1.98 12.86
N THR A 69 -24.85 0.94 13.27
CA THR A 69 -25.38 -0.43 13.35
C THR A 69 -25.88 -0.73 14.76
N VAL A 70 -26.90 -1.58 14.88
CA VAL A 70 -27.38 -2.14 16.17
C VAL A 70 -27.59 -3.64 16.00
N GLN A 71 -27.06 -4.45 16.91
CA GLN A 71 -27.23 -5.91 16.90
C GLN A 71 -27.40 -6.49 18.33
N PRO A 72 -28.16 -7.59 18.50
CA PRO A 72 -28.26 -8.27 19.79
C PRO A 72 -26.96 -8.98 20.17
N VAL A 73 -26.70 -9.11 21.47
CA VAL A 73 -25.57 -9.87 22.02
C VAL A 73 -26.05 -10.90 23.04
N ALA A 74 -25.37 -12.05 23.11
CA ALA A 74 -25.67 -13.12 24.04
C ALA A 74 -25.11 -12.80 25.43
N THR A 75 -25.94 -12.90 26.47
CA THR A 75 -25.55 -12.67 27.86
C THR A 75 -25.54 -13.98 28.66
N ALA A 76 -24.46 -14.22 29.40
CA ALA A 76 -24.35 -15.38 30.28
C ALA A 76 -25.22 -15.18 31.55
N GLY A 77 -26.52 -15.47 31.46
CA GLY A 77 -27.42 -15.55 32.61
C GLY A 77 -28.20 -14.28 32.97
N SER A 78 -28.17 -13.24 32.14
CA SER A 78 -29.18 -12.17 32.22
C SER A 78 -30.49 -12.64 31.59
N GLU A 79 -31.63 -12.34 32.21
CA GLU A 79 -32.96 -12.48 31.57
C GLU A 79 -33.28 -11.32 30.63
N GLU A 80 -32.58 -10.17 30.78
CA GLU A 80 -32.75 -9.00 29.91
C GLU A 80 -31.82 -9.08 28.69
N PRO A 81 -32.36 -8.93 27.46
CA PRO A 81 -31.56 -8.95 26.24
C PRO A 81 -30.75 -7.66 26.10
N LEU A 82 -29.43 -7.81 25.90
CA LEU A 82 -28.54 -6.70 25.60
C LEU A 82 -28.32 -6.55 24.10
N PHE A 83 -28.04 -5.32 23.69
CA PHE A 83 -27.76 -4.95 22.32
C PHE A 83 -26.49 -4.10 22.28
N VAL A 84 -25.62 -4.36 21.30
CA VAL A 84 -24.48 -3.48 21.01
C VAL A 84 -24.83 -2.60 19.81
N SER A 85 -24.38 -1.35 19.84
CA SER A 85 -24.43 -0.46 18.69
C SER A 85 -23.09 0.22 18.46
N HIS A 86 -22.77 0.55 17.22
CA HIS A 86 -21.54 1.29 16.88
C HIS A 86 -21.74 2.27 15.73
N THR A 87 -20.99 3.37 15.73
CA THR A 87 -20.87 4.25 14.57
C THR A 87 -20.06 3.56 13.48
N HIS A 88 -20.33 3.85 12.21
CA HIS A 88 -19.54 3.33 11.08
C HIS A 88 -19.31 4.39 9.99
N GLY A 89 -18.57 4.04 8.95
CA GLY A 89 -18.05 4.97 7.95
C GLY A 89 -16.77 5.67 8.41
N PHE A 90 -16.25 6.55 7.56
CA PHE A 90 -15.15 7.47 7.92
C PHE A 90 -15.65 8.56 8.87
N PRO A 91 -14.75 9.18 9.67
CA PRO A 91 -15.14 10.34 10.45
C PRO A 91 -15.55 11.49 9.50
N PRO A 92 -16.44 12.40 9.92
CA PRO A 92 -16.56 13.70 9.24
C PRO A 92 -15.22 14.46 9.30
N ASP A 93 -15.08 15.58 8.58
CA ASP A 93 -13.91 16.48 8.55
C ASP A 93 -13.60 17.18 9.90
N ASN A 94 -13.48 16.39 10.96
CA ASN A 94 -13.18 16.78 12.32
C ASN A 94 -12.19 15.75 12.91
N PRO A 95 -10.91 16.08 13.05
CA PRO A 95 -9.90 15.17 13.61
C PRO A 95 -10.12 14.86 15.10
N SER A 96 -11.09 15.50 15.76
CA SER A 96 -11.53 15.15 17.12
C SER A 96 -12.64 14.10 17.15
N PHE A 97 -13.15 13.64 16.01
CA PHE A 97 -14.16 12.58 16.00
C PHE A 97 -13.50 11.24 16.31
N ARG A 98 -14.09 10.49 17.25
CA ARG A 98 -13.76 9.10 17.52
C ARG A 98 -14.99 8.23 17.26
N GLN A 99 -14.73 7.05 16.69
CA GLN A 99 -15.71 5.99 16.57
C GLN A 99 -16.17 5.54 17.97
N LYS A 100 -17.39 5.02 18.09
CA LYS A 100 -18.03 4.76 19.40
C LYS A 100 -18.75 3.43 19.40
N VAL A 101 -18.73 2.78 20.56
CA VAL A 101 -19.49 1.55 20.84
C VAL A 101 -20.31 1.76 22.11
N TRP A 102 -21.54 1.24 22.12
CA TRP A 102 -22.47 1.32 23.25
C TRP A 102 -23.10 -0.05 23.54
N ILE A 103 -23.46 -0.28 24.81
CA ILE A 103 -24.36 -1.35 25.25
C ILE A 103 -25.71 -0.75 25.62
N HIS A 104 -26.80 -1.38 25.18
CA HIS A 104 -28.18 -0.96 25.45
C HIS A 104 -29.05 -2.11 25.97
N THR A 105 -30.10 -1.75 26.71
CA THR A 105 -31.25 -2.62 27.01
C THR A 105 -32.55 -2.00 26.48
N ALA A 106 -33.56 -2.83 26.23
CA ALA A 106 -34.88 -2.40 25.75
C ALA A 106 -35.89 -2.34 26.90
N GLY A 107 -36.06 -1.15 27.48
CA GLY A 107 -36.95 -0.89 28.61
C GLY A 107 -38.42 -0.62 28.22
N PRO A 108 -39.32 -0.45 29.22
CA PRO A 108 -40.72 -0.09 28.97
C PRO A 108 -40.90 1.35 28.44
N ASP A 109 -39.94 2.23 28.72
CA ASP A 109 -39.95 3.65 28.33
C ASP A 109 -39.09 3.95 27.08
N GLY A 110 -38.51 2.91 26.45
CA GLY A 110 -37.66 3.02 25.27
C GLY A 110 -36.30 2.33 25.46
N TRP A 111 -35.32 2.73 24.65
CA TRP A 111 -33.94 2.25 24.72
C TRP A 111 -33.16 2.96 25.83
N GLU A 112 -32.42 2.20 26.63
CA GLU A 112 -31.53 2.72 27.68
C GLU A 112 -30.09 2.29 27.40
N ALA A 113 -29.19 3.28 27.25
CA ALA A 113 -27.76 3.04 27.10
C ALA A 113 -27.13 2.76 28.47
N LEU A 114 -26.65 1.53 28.67
CA LEU A 114 -26.02 1.06 29.89
C LEU A 114 -24.53 1.42 29.95
N GLY A 115 -23.86 1.40 28.79
CA GLY A 115 -22.43 1.68 28.68
C GLY A 115 -22.08 2.32 27.34
N ARG A 116 -20.99 3.10 27.32
CA ARG A 116 -20.43 3.73 26.12
C ARG A 116 -18.91 3.78 26.25
N VAL A 117 -18.22 3.55 25.14
CA VAL A 117 -16.79 3.84 25.01
C VAL A 117 -16.54 4.56 23.68
N GLU A 118 -15.50 5.39 23.64
CA GLU A 118 -14.96 5.97 22.41
C GLU A 118 -13.69 5.20 22.09
N LEU A 119 -13.53 4.82 20.82
CA LEU A 119 -12.40 3.99 20.37
C LEU A 119 -11.12 4.82 20.29
N GLU A 120 -10.00 4.17 20.57
CA GLU A 120 -8.68 4.78 20.69
C GLU A 120 -7.96 4.88 19.33
N CYS A 121 -7.97 3.81 18.53
CA CYS A 121 -7.30 3.77 17.22
C CYS A 121 -8.24 3.89 16.02
N ALA A 122 -9.48 3.38 16.08
CA ALA A 122 -10.29 3.24 14.87
C ALA A 122 -10.75 4.60 14.30
N GLU A 123 -10.32 4.91 13.08
CA GLU A 123 -10.83 6.04 12.29
C GLU A 123 -12.04 5.61 11.48
N TYR A 124 -11.95 4.46 10.80
CA TYR A 124 -13.01 3.87 10.00
C TYR A 124 -13.54 2.57 10.65
N LEU A 125 -14.86 2.39 10.64
CA LEU A 125 -15.53 1.11 10.90
C LEU A 125 -16.51 0.80 9.77
N ASN A 126 -16.79 -0.47 9.54
CA ASN A 126 -17.90 -0.93 8.70
C ASN A 126 -19.05 -1.47 9.56
N GLU A 127 -20.16 -1.83 8.92
CA GLU A 127 -21.37 -2.31 9.61
C GLU A 127 -21.17 -3.63 10.39
N PHE A 128 -20.13 -4.41 10.06
CA PHE A 128 -19.76 -5.68 10.71
C PHE A 128 -18.53 -5.57 11.63
N SER A 129 -17.98 -4.37 11.83
CA SER A 129 -16.73 -4.16 12.58
C SER A 129 -16.76 -4.57 14.05
N VAL A 130 -17.93 -4.81 14.66
CA VAL A 130 -18.06 -5.22 16.06
C VAL A 130 -18.58 -6.65 16.13
N GLU A 131 -17.81 -7.54 16.74
CA GLU A 131 -18.13 -8.97 16.92
C GLU A 131 -18.12 -9.32 18.40
N GLN A 132 -19.11 -10.10 18.87
CA GLN A 132 -19.04 -10.68 20.22
C GLN A 132 -18.07 -11.86 20.26
N VAL A 133 -17.14 -11.84 21.20
CA VAL A 133 -16.22 -12.96 21.50
C VAL A 133 -16.46 -13.49 22.92
N PHE A 134 -15.96 -14.69 23.21
CA PHE A 134 -16.20 -15.38 24.49
C PHE A 134 -14.88 -15.64 25.22
N MET A 135 -14.28 -14.57 25.77
CA MET A 135 -13.04 -14.67 26.55
C MET A 135 -13.26 -15.29 27.93
N ASP A 136 -14.44 -15.16 28.53
CA ASP A 136 -14.79 -15.85 29.77
C ASP A 136 -16.33 -15.99 29.86
N PRO A 137 -16.87 -16.81 30.78
CA PRO A 137 -18.32 -17.07 30.87
C PRO A 137 -19.09 -16.11 31.78
N VAL A 138 -18.45 -15.06 32.30
CA VAL A 138 -19.05 -14.06 33.22
C VAL A 138 -19.35 -12.76 32.48
N ASP A 139 -18.37 -12.25 31.73
CA ASP A 139 -18.45 -10.93 31.12
C ASP A 139 -18.81 -10.97 29.62
N LEU A 140 -19.35 -9.85 29.11
CA LEU A 140 -19.56 -9.68 27.67
C LEU A 140 -18.31 -9.06 27.05
N TRP A 141 -17.72 -9.75 26.08
CA TRP A 141 -16.54 -9.27 25.34
C TRP A 141 -16.88 -8.95 23.89
N LEU A 142 -16.31 -7.86 23.38
CA LEU A 142 -16.48 -7.42 22.01
C LEU A 142 -15.11 -7.21 21.37
N LYS A 143 -14.86 -7.86 20.24
CA LYS A 143 -13.74 -7.52 19.35
C LYS A 143 -14.24 -6.46 18.36
N VAL A 144 -13.52 -5.35 18.26
CA VAL A 144 -13.76 -4.31 17.26
C VAL A 144 -12.60 -4.31 16.28
N THR A 145 -12.88 -4.39 14.99
CA THR A 145 -11.88 -4.33 13.91
C THR A 145 -12.19 -3.17 12.98
N GLY A 146 -11.25 -2.24 12.84
CA GLY A 146 -11.40 -1.00 12.08
C GLY A 146 -10.17 -0.67 11.24
N GLY A 147 -10.28 0.42 10.46
CA GLY A 147 -9.19 0.99 9.68
C GLY A 147 -8.66 2.29 10.26
N VAL A 148 -7.41 2.60 9.92
CA VAL A 148 -6.71 3.86 10.18
C VAL A 148 -6.06 4.29 8.87
N GLY A 149 -6.37 5.48 8.38
CA GLY A 149 -6.02 5.88 7.01
C GLY A 149 -6.48 4.86 5.95
N ALA A 150 -5.64 4.65 4.93
CA ALA A 150 -5.95 3.78 3.79
C ALA A 150 -5.49 2.32 3.94
N HIS A 151 -4.42 2.06 4.70
CA HIS A 151 -3.70 0.78 4.71
C HIS A 151 -3.46 0.20 6.12
N SER A 152 -3.77 0.96 7.17
CA SER A 152 -3.49 0.55 8.55
C SER A 152 -4.75 0.02 9.23
N GLY A 153 -4.58 -0.91 10.15
CA GLY A 153 -5.65 -1.55 10.89
C GLY A 153 -5.70 -1.10 12.35
N CYS A 154 -6.85 -1.32 12.97
CA CYS A 154 -7.08 -1.17 14.39
C CYS A 154 -7.86 -2.38 14.91
N LEU A 155 -7.42 -2.95 16.03
CA LEU A 155 -8.17 -3.92 16.82
C LEU A 155 -8.33 -3.39 18.25
N GLU A 156 -9.57 -3.33 18.73
CA GLU A 156 -9.86 -3.04 20.14
C GLU A 156 -10.68 -4.17 20.76
N LEU A 157 -10.23 -4.65 21.92
CA LEU A 157 -10.94 -5.65 22.70
C LEU A 157 -11.62 -4.95 23.87
N LEU A 158 -12.96 -4.91 23.83
CA LEU A 158 -13.80 -4.28 24.85
C LEU A 158 -14.37 -5.34 25.79
N ARG A 159 -14.59 -4.93 27.05
CA ARG A 159 -15.27 -5.74 28.07
C ARG A 159 -16.41 -4.93 28.70
N TRP A 160 -17.55 -5.59 28.86
CA TRP A 160 -18.68 -5.15 29.67
C TRP A 160 -18.80 -6.07 30.89
N ASP A 161 -18.48 -5.53 32.07
CA ASP A 161 -18.45 -6.26 33.36
C ASP A 161 -19.80 -6.30 34.10
N GLY A 162 -20.88 -5.90 33.40
CA GLY A 162 -22.21 -5.70 33.99
C GLY A 162 -22.49 -4.27 34.46
N GLU A 163 -21.47 -3.42 34.64
CA GLU A 163 -21.60 -2.02 35.07
C GLU A 163 -20.91 -1.02 34.12
N ASN A 164 -19.78 -1.39 33.49
CA ASN A 164 -18.93 -0.49 32.70
C ASN A 164 -18.49 -1.14 31.38
N LEU A 165 -18.56 -0.38 30.28
CA LEU A 165 -17.93 -0.76 29.00
C LEU A 165 -16.55 -0.10 28.94
N SER A 166 -15.48 -0.91 28.82
CA SER A 166 -14.10 -0.43 28.78
C SER A 166 -13.29 -1.05 27.65
N VAL A 167 -12.41 -0.28 27.01
CA VAL A 167 -11.29 -0.82 26.22
C VAL A 167 -10.35 -1.54 27.19
N ILE A 168 -10.05 -2.81 26.92
CA ILE A 168 -9.10 -3.62 27.70
C ILE A 168 -7.74 -3.64 27.02
N ILE A 169 -7.73 -3.80 25.70
CA ILE A 169 -6.54 -3.70 24.85
C ILE A 169 -6.92 -2.97 23.56
N SER A 170 -6.02 -2.11 23.10
CA SER A 170 -6.07 -1.41 21.81
C SER A 170 -4.77 -1.69 21.07
N GLY A 171 -4.88 -2.12 19.81
CA GLY A 171 -3.77 -2.49 18.94
C GLY A 171 -3.89 -1.81 17.59
N PHE A 172 -2.84 -1.08 17.21
CA PHE A 172 -2.69 -0.48 15.89
C PHE A 172 -1.71 -1.32 15.07
N SER A 173 -1.98 -1.47 13.78
CA SER A 173 -1.05 -2.07 12.84
C SER A 173 -0.91 -1.23 11.58
N SER A 174 0.31 -1.17 11.05
CA SER A 174 0.61 -0.57 9.74
C SER A 174 0.04 -1.38 8.55
N SER A 175 -0.61 -2.51 8.81
CA SER A 175 -1.33 -3.38 7.88
C SER A 175 -2.81 -3.46 8.28
N PRO A 176 -3.77 -3.77 7.37
CA PRO A 176 -5.21 -3.80 7.73
C PRO A 176 -5.55 -4.83 8.81
N ASP A 177 -4.82 -5.94 8.86
CA ASP A 177 -5.03 -7.05 9.80
C ASP A 177 -4.34 -6.78 11.15
N ALA A 178 -4.91 -5.90 11.98
CA ALA A 178 -4.28 -5.47 13.24
C ALA A 178 -4.26 -6.51 14.37
N GLY A 179 -4.97 -7.64 14.22
CA GLY A 179 -4.93 -8.72 15.19
C GLY A 179 -6.10 -9.69 15.07
N SER A 180 -6.14 -10.66 15.97
CA SER A 180 -7.19 -11.67 16.04
C SER A 180 -7.43 -12.12 17.48
N VAL A 181 -8.60 -12.72 17.72
CA VAL A 181 -8.94 -13.42 18.97
C VAL A 181 -9.09 -14.89 18.62
N THR A 182 -8.23 -15.75 19.15
CA THR A 182 -8.15 -17.18 18.82
C THR A 182 -7.54 -17.95 19.98
N ASP A 183 -7.88 -19.23 20.10
CA ASP A 183 -7.17 -20.19 20.95
C ASP A 183 -5.76 -20.43 20.36
N LEU A 184 -4.69 -20.10 21.10
CA LEU A 184 -3.31 -20.20 20.63
C LEU A 184 -2.55 -21.43 21.17
N ASP A 185 -2.96 -21.98 22.31
CA ASP A 185 -2.30 -23.14 22.95
C ASP A 185 -3.10 -24.47 22.83
N GLY A 186 -4.36 -24.39 22.43
CA GLY A 186 -5.27 -25.51 22.18
C GLY A 186 -6.07 -25.97 23.39
N ASP A 187 -6.13 -25.19 24.48
CA ASP A 187 -6.89 -25.56 25.69
C ASP A 187 -8.42 -25.25 25.60
N GLY A 188 -8.84 -24.51 24.57
CA GLY A 188 -10.22 -24.08 24.33
C GLY A 188 -10.58 -22.70 24.88
N GLN A 189 -9.64 -22.01 25.55
CA GLN A 189 -9.71 -20.61 25.93
C GLN A 189 -9.32 -19.73 24.74
N LEU A 190 -10.01 -18.60 24.56
CA LEU A 190 -9.58 -17.60 23.58
C LEU A 190 -8.48 -16.71 24.16
N ASP A 191 -7.44 -16.50 23.37
CA ASP A 191 -6.34 -15.56 23.57
C ASP A 191 -6.46 -14.39 22.58
N LEU A 192 -5.63 -13.35 22.75
CA LEU A 192 -5.55 -12.21 21.86
C LEU A 192 -4.16 -12.14 21.19
N LEU A 193 -4.17 -11.92 19.87
CA LEU A 193 -3.00 -11.63 19.06
C LEU A 193 -3.14 -10.20 18.52
N LEU A 194 -2.13 -9.36 18.73
CA LEU A 194 -1.97 -8.08 18.04
C LEU A 194 -0.84 -8.18 17.03
N ASN A 195 -1.11 -7.78 15.79
CA ASN A 195 -0.15 -7.81 14.69
C ASN A 195 0.57 -6.46 14.59
N ASN A 196 1.81 -6.39 15.05
CA ASN A 196 2.62 -5.18 14.93
C ASN A 196 3.73 -5.34 13.87
N SER A 197 3.49 -6.17 12.85
CA SER A 197 4.42 -6.35 11.74
C SER A 197 4.66 -5.02 11.03
N ASP A 198 5.89 -4.82 10.55
CA ASP A 198 6.25 -3.64 9.77
C ASP A 198 6.27 -3.96 8.27
N PRO A 199 5.23 -3.58 7.49
CA PRO A 199 5.24 -3.66 6.04
C PRO A 199 5.96 -2.47 5.37
N TYR A 200 6.32 -1.43 6.12
CA TYR A 200 7.01 -0.24 5.62
C TYR A 200 8.53 -0.29 5.81
N ILE A 201 9.08 -1.35 6.42
CA ILE A 201 10.52 -1.59 6.56
C ILE A 201 11.29 -1.57 5.22
N PHE A 202 10.58 -1.76 4.12
CA PHE A 202 11.14 -1.79 2.76
C PHE A 202 10.17 -1.18 1.75
N CYS A 203 9.00 -1.81 1.55
CA CYS A 203 7.98 -1.37 0.60
C CYS A 203 6.69 -2.17 0.86
N TYR A 204 5.64 -1.50 1.33
CA TYR A 204 4.35 -2.13 1.66
C TYR A 204 3.71 -2.86 0.46
N ALA A 205 3.80 -2.27 -0.74
CA ALA A 205 3.26 -2.87 -1.96
C ALA A 205 4.06 -4.09 -2.47
N CYS A 206 5.25 -4.32 -1.91
CA CYS A 206 6.17 -5.38 -2.35
C CYS A 206 5.98 -6.70 -1.58
N GLY A 207 5.16 -6.73 -0.53
CA GLY A 207 4.96 -7.91 0.31
C GLY A 207 6.12 -8.24 1.25
N VAL A 208 7.13 -7.37 1.35
CA VAL A 208 8.18 -7.50 2.35
C VAL A 208 7.64 -6.98 3.68
N ARG A 209 7.65 -7.84 4.70
CA ARG A 209 7.16 -7.51 6.04
C ARG A 209 8.09 -8.10 7.08
N GLN A 210 8.57 -7.27 8.01
CA GLN A 210 9.14 -7.81 9.24
C GLN A 210 7.98 -8.25 10.13
N TYR A 211 7.71 -9.56 10.16
CA TYR A 211 6.62 -10.10 10.97
C TYR A 211 6.89 -9.90 12.47
N TRP A 212 5.90 -9.39 13.20
CA TRP A 212 5.93 -9.32 14.66
C TRP A 212 4.53 -9.33 15.25
N ALA A 213 4.32 -10.09 16.33
CA ALA A 213 3.06 -10.12 17.04
C ALA A 213 3.23 -10.07 18.57
N GLN A 214 2.34 -9.33 19.23
CA GLN A 214 2.14 -9.44 20.68
C GLN A 214 1.02 -10.45 20.94
N LEU A 215 1.33 -11.47 21.72
CA LEU A 215 0.37 -12.50 22.13
C LEU A 215 -0.03 -12.22 23.58
N PHE A 216 -1.31 -12.35 23.91
CA PHE A 216 -1.83 -12.18 25.27
C PHE A 216 -2.75 -13.33 25.62
N TYR A 217 -2.45 -14.04 26.72
CA TYR A 217 -3.27 -15.14 27.20
C TYR A 217 -4.18 -14.73 28.36
N TRP A 218 -5.32 -15.39 28.50
CA TRP A 218 -6.25 -15.15 29.61
C TRP A 218 -5.88 -15.97 30.85
N ASP A 219 -5.49 -15.32 31.95
CA ASP A 219 -5.09 -16.00 33.19
C ASP A 219 -6.26 -16.36 34.14
N GLY A 220 -7.49 -16.23 33.66
CA GLY A 220 -8.71 -16.33 34.47
C GLY A 220 -9.11 -15.03 35.20
N GLN A 221 -8.31 -13.96 35.11
CA GLN A 221 -8.60 -12.65 35.71
C GLN A 221 -8.28 -11.46 34.79
N ARG A 222 -7.25 -11.59 33.96
CA ARG A 222 -6.80 -10.57 33.00
C ARG A 222 -6.02 -11.20 31.85
N LEU A 223 -5.92 -10.44 30.76
CA LEU A 223 -4.94 -10.72 29.72
C LEU A 223 -3.52 -10.44 30.23
N LYS A 224 -2.59 -11.34 29.88
CA LYS A 224 -1.16 -11.24 30.16
C LYS A 224 -0.38 -11.41 28.87
N GLU A 225 0.50 -10.45 28.59
CA GLU A 225 1.42 -10.56 27.47
C GLU A 225 2.35 -11.78 27.62
N VAL A 226 2.50 -12.53 26.53
CA VAL A 226 3.44 -13.63 26.36
C VAL A 226 4.74 -13.03 25.84
N SER A 227 5.79 -13.08 26.65
CA SER A 227 7.15 -12.76 26.22
C SER A 227 8.05 -13.95 26.51
N PRO A 228 8.90 -14.39 25.56
CA PRO A 228 9.87 -15.47 25.79
C PRO A 228 10.74 -15.18 27.01
N THR A 229 10.70 -16.06 28.02
CA THR A 229 11.38 -15.84 29.31
C THR A 229 12.33 -16.97 29.70
N PRO A 230 13.56 -16.66 30.17
CA PRO A 230 14.45 -17.65 30.75
C PRO A 230 13.87 -18.28 32.03
N LEU A 231 14.11 -19.58 32.23
CA LEU A 231 13.70 -20.28 33.44
C LEU A 231 14.60 -19.92 34.63
N ALA A 232 13.97 -19.76 35.80
CA ALA A 232 14.63 -19.47 37.08
C ALA A 232 15.61 -20.58 37.50
N ASP A 233 16.63 -20.22 38.29
CA ASP A 233 17.75 -21.10 38.64
C ASP A 233 17.38 -22.40 39.39
N ASP A 234 16.17 -22.48 39.95
CA ASP A 234 15.64 -23.63 40.68
C ASP A 234 15.12 -24.75 39.76
N GLN A 235 14.95 -24.49 38.46
CA GLN A 235 14.53 -25.49 37.47
C GLN A 235 15.72 -26.40 37.05
N PRO A 236 15.44 -27.64 36.58
CA PRO A 236 16.47 -28.58 36.15
C PRO A 236 17.43 -27.99 35.11
N ALA A 237 18.74 -28.09 35.33
CA ALA A 237 19.74 -27.39 34.52
C ALA A 237 19.67 -27.72 33.01
N GLU A 238 19.30 -28.95 32.65
CA GLU A 238 19.09 -29.38 31.26
C GLU A 238 17.88 -28.68 30.61
N LEU A 239 16.74 -28.64 31.32
CA LEU A 239 15.54 -27.90 30.90
C LEU A 239 15.85 -26.40 30.70
N ARG A 240 16.60 -25.80 31.64
CA ARG A 240 17.03 -24.40 31.55
C ARG A 240 17.95 -24.16 30.36
N SER A 241 18.86 -25.09 30.07
CA SER A 241 19.79 -24.96 28.95
C SER A 241 19.04 -24.90 27.62
N PHE A 242 18.03 -25.76 27.42
CA PHE A 242 17.22 -25.76 26.20
C PHE A 242 16.29 -24.55 26.11
N ASN A 243 15.50 -24.28 27.15
CA ASN A 243 14.58 -23.13 27.17
C ASN A 243 15.32 -21.81 26.99
N ASN A 244 16.39 -21.57 27.74
CA ASN A 244 17.06 -20.27 27.72
C ASN A 244 17.78 -20.06 26.38
N ARG A 245 18.34 -21.11 25.78
CA ARG A 245 18.90 -21.02 24.43
C ARG A 245 17.82 -20.77 23.37
N ALA A 246 16.63 -21.34 23.52
CA ALA A 246 15.49 -21.02 22.65
C ALA A 246 15.11 -19.54 22.72
N VAL A 247 15.05 -18.98 23.95
CA VAL A 247 14.79 -17.55 24.18
C VAL A 247 15.88 -16.66 23.56
N ASP A 248 17.16 -17.00 23.77
CA ASP A 248 18.28 -16.24 23.18
C ASP A 248 18.21 -16.24 21.64
N LEU A 249 17.95 -17.40 21.02
CA LEU A 249 17.81 -17.55 19.56
C LEU A 249 16.61 -16.77 19.02
N ALA A 250 15.46 -16.88 19.67
CA ALA A 250 14.24 -16.15 19.30
C ALA A 250 14.43 -14.63 19.38
N ALA A 251 15.18 -14.12 20.37
CA ALA A 251 15.53 -12.71 20.49
C ALA A 251 16.46 -12.20 19.36
N ALA A 252 17.13 -13.11 18.64
CA ALA A 252 17.92 -12.82 17.44
C ALA A 252 17.17 -13.15 16.13
N SER A 253 15.84 -13.34 16.18
CA SER A 253 15.00 -13.79 15.06
C SER A 253 15.37 -15.15 14.46
N LEU A 254 16.15 -15.98 15.17
CA LEU A 254 16.54 -17.33 14.74
C LEU A 254 15.45 -18.35 15.10
N PHE A 255 14.21 -18.13 14.64
CA PHE A 255 13.04 -18.85 15.12
C PHE A 255 13.06 -20.35 14.81
N ALA A 256 13.63 -20.76 13.68
CA ALA A 256 13.77 -22.18 13.32
C ALA A 256 14.69 -22.94 14.30
N ASP A 257 15.82 -22.36 14.68
CA ASP A 257 16.73 -22.92 15.68
C ASP A 257 16.14 -22.86 17.10
N ALA A 258 15.42 -21.78 17.40
CA ALA A 258 14.71 -21.60 18.66
C ALA A 258 13.65 -22.69 18.86
N LEU A 259 12.93 -23.06 17.80
CA LEU A 259 11.96 -24.15 17.81
C LEU A 259 12.61 -25.49 18.16
N GLU A 260 13.74 -25.83 17.54
CA GLU A 260 14.45 -27.08 17.85
C GLU A 260 14.87 -27.15 19.34
N GLN A 261 15.24 -26.01 19.95
CA GLN A 261 15.58 -25.99 21.36
C GLN A 261 14.35 -26.02 22.27
N ILE A 262 13.24 -25.35 21.94
CA ILE A 262 12.05 -25.35 22.81
C ILE A 262 11.32 -26.70 22.80
N GLU A 263 11.27 -27.41 21.67
CA GLU A 263 10.72 -28.77 21.60
C GLU A 263 11.48 -29.75 22.52
N ARG A 264 12.81 -29.59 22.64
CA ARG A 264 13.63 -30.35 23.60
C ARG A 264 13.31 -30.00 25.05
N ALA A 265 12.95 -28.74 25.34
CA ALA A 265 12.51 -28.33 26.66
C ALA A 265 11.13 -28.90 27.01
N GLU A 266 10.16 -28.84 26.09
CA GLU A 266 8.82 -29.42 26.26
C GLU A 266 8.88 -30.94 26.48
N ALA A 267 9.75 -31.65 25.75
CA ALA A 267 9.97 -33.08 25.94
C ALA A 267 10.46 -33.46 27.34
N ILE A 268 11.06 -32.50 28.09
CA ILE A 268 11.49 -32.69 29.48
C ILE A 268 10.40 -32.27 30.47
N ALA A 269 9.62 -31.22 30.18
CA ALA A 269 8.67 -30.63 31.12
C ALA A 269 7.39 -30.06 30.46
N LEU A 270 6.62 -30.94 29.81
CA LEU A 270 5.36 -30.60 29.11
C LEU A 270 4.35 -29.81 29.96
N GLU A 271 4.31 -30.02 31.28
CA GLU A 271 3.41 -29.31 32.21
C GLU A 271 3.97 -27.95 32.70
N ASN A 272 5.13 -27.50 32.22
CA ASN A 272 5.71 -26.21 32.61
C ASN A 272 5.13 -25.07 31.76
N ALA A 273 4.27 -24.26 32.35
CA ALA A 273 3.59 -23.15 31.67
C ALA A 273 4.55 -22.15 30.99
N THR A 274 5.73 -21.84 31.57
CA THR A 274 6.70 -20.94 30.91
C THR A 274 7.28 -21.59 29.65
N VAL A 275 7.59 -22.88 29.68
CA VAL A 275 8.11 -23.62 28.51
C VAL A 275 7.03 -23.70 27.42
N SER A 276 5.79 -24.01 27.81
CA SER A 276 4.64 -24.08 26.90
C SER A 276 4.38 -22.74 26.19
N TRP A 277 4.30 -21.64 26.94
CA TRP A 277 4.06 -20.30 26.35
C TRP A 277 5.25 -19.80 25.53
N ASN A 278 6.48 -20.11 25.93
CA ASN A 278 7.66 -19.86 25.08
C ASN A 278 7.55 -20.64 23.75
N ALA A 279 7.07 -21.89 23.77
CA ALA A 279 6.92 -22.72 22.57
C ALA A 279 5.80 -22.22 21.64
N VAL A 280 4.63 -21.85 22.19
CA VAL A 280 3.54 -21.22 21.43
C VAL A 280 4.03 -19.96 20.72
N TRP A 281 4.69 -19.07 21.46
CA TRP A 281 5.20 -17.80 20.89
C TRP A 281 6.24 -18.01 19.78
N ILE A 282 7.18 -18.96 19.97
CA ILE A 282 8.22 -19.29 18.98
C ILE A 282 7.63 -19.93 17.72
N ARG A 283 6.73 -20.92 17.86
CA ARG A 283 6.05 -21.56 16.71
C ARG A 283 5.28 -20.54 15.90
N HIS A 284 4.46 -19.73 16.57
CA HIS A 284 3.62 -18.72 15.95
C HIS A 284 4.45 -17.74 15.09
N HIS A 285 5.54 -17.20 15.64
CA HIS A 285 6.42 -16.29 14.88
C HIS A 285 7.10 -16.99 13.69
N LEU A 286 7.54 -18.25 13.83
CA LEU A 286 8.14 -19.00 12.73
C LEU A 286 7.14 -19.28 11.61
N GLU A 287 5.93 -19.72 11.96
CA GLU A 287 4.88 -20.10 11.01
C GLU A 287 4.40 -18.86 10.23
N ALA A 288 4.07 -17.77 10.93
CA ALA A 288 3.63 -16.53 10.30
C ALA A 288 4.73 -15.86 9.45
N SER A 289 5.99 -15.83 9.92
CA SER A 289 7.10 -15.29 9.10
C SER A 289 7.32 -16.10 7.82
N ARG A 290 7.07 -17.42 7.85
CA ARG A 290 7.13 -18.28 6.66
C ARG A 290 5.93 -18.08 5.74
N GLU A 291 4.75 -17.82 6.26
CA GLU A 291 3.57 -17.46 5.44
C GLU A 291 3.80 -16.14 4.70
N GLU A 292 4.27 -15.11 5.40
CA GLU A 292 4.66 -13.81 4.81
C GLU A 292 5.79 -13.97 3.79
N ALA A 293 6.78 -14.84 4.01
CA ALA A 293 7.79 -15.14 3.01
C ALA A 293 7.20 -15.82 1.76
N SER A 294 6.32 -16.81 1.95
CA SER A 294 5.70 -17.58 0.86
C SER A 294 4.73 -16.79 -0.03
N THR A 295 4.26 -15.63 0.44
CA THR A 295 3.30 -14.75 -0.26
C THR A 295 3.94 -13.47 -0.80
N SER A 296 5.21 -13.19 -0.45
CA SER A 296 5.95 -12.00 -0.86
C SER A 296 6.39 -12.03 -2.32
N SER A 297 6.45 -10.84 -2.96
CA SER A 297 7.09 -10.68 -4.26
C SER A 297 8.63 -10.56 -4.18
N PHE A 298 9.16 -10.44 -2.96
CA PHE A 298 10.59 -10.39 -2.66
C PHE A 298 10.90 -11.20 -1.39
N PRO A 299 10.90 -12.54 -1.48
CA PRO A 299 10.94 -13.43 -0.32
C PRO A 299 12.26 -13.37 0.48
N LEU A 300 13.37 -13.01 -0.18
CA LEU A 300 14.72 -12.89 0.39
C LEU A 300 14.75 -12.25 1.79
N LEU A 301 14.17 -11.04 1.94
CA LEU A 301 14.18 -10.33 3.22
C LEU A 301 13.23 -10.96 4.24
N ASN A 302 12.08 -11.50 3.83
CA ASN A 302 11.15 -12.17 4.74
C ASN A 302 11.77 -13.46 5.30
N HIS A 303 12.52 -14.22 4.50
CA HIS A 303 13.30 -15.38 5.00
C HIS A 303 14.41 -14.96 5.97
N VAL A 304 15.08 -13.83 5.73
CA VAL A 304 16.05 -13.26 6.70
C VAL A 304 15.37 -12.84 8.01
N PHE A 305 14.20 -12.20 7.95
CA PHE A 305 13.42 -11.84 9.14
C PHE A 305 12.88 -13.06 9.90
N ALA A 306 12.61 -14.17 9.19
CA ALA A 306 12.25 -15.47 9.78
C ALA A 306 13.44 -16.24 10.38
N GLY A 307 14.69 -15.79 10.13
CA GLY A 307 15.91 -16.52 10.47
C GLY A 307 16.17 -17.78 9.62
N ASP A 308 15.50 -17.91 8.47
CA ASP A 308 15.62 -19.01 7.52
C ASP A 308 16.73 -18.71 6.50
N TRP A 309 17.94 -18.50 7.02
CA TRP A 309 19.10 -17.97 6.29
C TRP A 309 19.51 -18.83 5.08
N GLU A 310 19.36 -20.15 5.15
CA GLU A 310 19.65 -21.05 4.03
C GLU A 310 18.66 -20.85 2.89
N THR A 311 17.36 -20.68 3.18
CA THR A 311 16.36 -20.40 2.16
C THR A 311 16.52 -19.00 1.57
N ALA A 312 16.86 -18.00 2.40
CA ALA A 312 17.25 -16.68 1.92
C ALA A 312 18.50 -16.73 1.01
N PHE A 313 19.46 -17.63 1.27
CA PHE A 313 20.61 -17.79 0.40
C PHE A 313 20.25 -18.47 -0.93
N ASP A 314 19.31 -19.42 -0.91
CA ASP A 314 18.76 -20.00 -2.13
C ASP A 314 18.01 -18.93 -2.98
N ASP A 315 17.15 -18.10 -2.36
CA ASP A 315 16.48 -16.95 -3.00
C ASP A 315 17.48 -15.96 -3.64
N LEU A 316 18.58 -15.68 -2.93
CA LEU A 316 19.65 -14.83 -3.44
C LEU A 316 20.25 -15.43 -4.72
N LEU A 317 20.52 -16.73 -4.75
CA LEU A 317 21.14 -17.38 -5.90
C LEU A 317 20.23 -17.51 -7.12
N ASP A 318 18.90 -17.52 -6.92
CA ASP A 318 17.91 -17.51 -8.02
C ASP A 318 17.94 -16.21 -8.86
N VAL A 319 18.48 -15.11 -8.32
CA VAL A 319 18.81 -13.87 -9.06
C VAL A 319 19.90 -14.11 -10.14
N GLY A 320 20.72 -15.14 -9.95
CA GLY A 320 21.79 -15.56 -10.85
C GLY A 320 23.12 -14.85 -10.59
N MET A 321 24.19 -15.64 -10.48
CA MET A 321 25.54 -15.20 -10.08
C MET A 321 26.07 -13.98 -10.85
N THR A 322 25.86 -13.93 -12.18
CA THR A 322 26.30 -12.81 -13.02
C THR A 322 25.62 -11.48 -12.65
N THR A 323 24.37 -11.53 -12.20
CA THR A 323 23.62 -10.36 -11.73
C THR A 323 24.18 -9.92 -10.38
N LEU A 324 24.25 -10.85 -9.41
CA LEU A 324 24.65 -10.61 -8.01
C LEU A 324 25.98 -9.88 -7.83
N VAL A 325 26.93 -10.09 -8.75
CA VAL A 325 28.28 -9.49 -8.71
C VAL A 325 28.45 -8.34 -9.71
N SER A 326 27.38 -7.86 -10.34
CA SER A 326 27.43 -6.73 -11.27
C SER A 326 27.47 -5.37 -10.54
N ASP A 327 27.43 -4.26 -11.28
CA ASP A 327 27.23 -2.91 -10.71
C ASP A 327 25.73 -2.58 -10.47
N ALA A 328 24.81 -3.47 -10.87
CA ALA A 328 23.38 -3.40 -10.57
C ALA A 328 22.93 -4.78 -10.02
N PRO A 329 23.35 -5.13 -8.78
CA PRO A 329 23.23 -6.48 -8.25
C PRO A 329 21.80 -6.93 -7.92
N ILE A 330 20.84 -6.01 -7.95
CA ILE A 330 19.41 -6.29 -7.84
C ILE A 330 18.78 -6.23 -9.25
N PRO A 331 17.94 -7.20 -9.67
CA PRO A 331 17.31 -7.19 -10.98
C PRO A 331 16.44 -5.95 -11.23
N ALA A 332 16.67 -5.28 -12.36
CA ALA A 332 15.83 -4.19 -12.83
C ALA A 332 14.37 -4.65 -13.00
N GLY A 333 13.44 -3.92 -12.37
CA GLY A 333 12.02 -4.27 -12.35
C GLY A 333 11.62 -5.32 -11.31
N SER A 334 12.55 -5.79 -10.47
CA SER A 334 12.17 -6.41 -9.21
C SER A 334 11.64 -5.36 -8.22
N ALA A 335 10.91 -5.81 -7.21
CA ALA A 335 10.43 -4.99 -6.11
C ALA A 335 11.54 -4.24 -5.34
N ALA A 336 12.80 -4.67 -5.45
CA ALA A 336 13.95 -4.09 -4.78
C ALA A 336 14.80 -3.16 -5.65
N SER A 337 14.46 -2.98 -6.92
CA SER A 337 15.21 -2.10 -7.82
C SER A 337 15.09 -0.64 -7.36
N GLY A 338 16.22 0.01 -7.07
CA GLY A 338 16.26 1.35 -6.46
C GLY A 338 16.26 1.35 -4.92
N PHE A 339 16.19 0.18 -4.28
CA PHE A 339 16.25 0.00 -2.82
C PHE A 339 17.52 -0.74 -2.37
N GLU A 340 18.55 -0.81 -3.22
CA GLU A 340 19.80 -1.56 -2.99
C GLU A 340 20.43 -1.21 -1.63
N HIS A 341 20.43 0.07 -1.25
CA HIS A 341 20.95 0.53 0.04
C HIS A 341 20.14 -0.03 1.22
N VAL A 342 18.80 0.01 1.15
CA VAL A 342 17.91 -0.47 2.24
C VAL A 342 18.08 -1.98 2.44
N VAL A 343 18.12 -2.74 1.34
CA VAL A 343 18.41 -4.18 1.37
C VAL A 343 19.79 -4.43 2.01
N GLY A 344 20.80 -3.64 1.63
CA GLY A 344 22.15 -3.73 2.17
C GLY A 344 22.24 -3.53 3.68
N VAL A 345 21.58 -2.49 4.21
CA VAL A 345 21.52 -2.20 5.65
C VAL A 345 20.82 -3.34 6.41
N LEU A 346 19.65 -3.78 5.94
CA LEU A 346 18.85 -4.82 6.59
C LEU A 346 19.61 -6.15 6.67
N LEU A 347 20.21 -6.59 5.55
CA LEU A 347 21.01 -7.81 5.52
C LEU A 347 22.21 -7.73 6.47
N ALA A 348 22.94 -6.61 6.48
CA ALA A 348 24.07 -6.43 7.39
C ALA A 348 23.62 -6.49 8.87
N GLN A 349 22.60 -5.72 9.26
CA GLN A 349 22.10 -5.64 10.63
C GLN A 349 21.59 -6.99 11.17
N PHE A 350 20.77 -7.70 10.40
CA PHE A 350 20.27 -9.02 10.81
C PHE A 350 21.39 -10.06 10.83
N SER A 351 22.36 -9.98 9.89
CA SER A 351 23.51 -10.90 9.88
C SER A 351 24.37 -10.76 11.14
N ASP A 352 24.67 -9.53 11.57
CA ASP A 352 25.49 -9.30 12.77
C ASP A 352 24.80 -9.81 14.04
N THR A 353 23.48 -9.65 14.12
CA THR A 353 22.65 -10.15 15.22
C THR A 353 22.66 -11.68 15.27
N ALA A 354 22.52 -12.35 14.12
CA ALA A 354 22.57 -13.81 14.03
C ALA A 354 23.98 -14.37 14.31
N LEU A 355 25.04 -13.77 13.75
CA LEU A 355 26.44 -14.19 13.94
C LEU A 355 26.91 -14.06 15.40
N ALA A 356 26.33 -13.15 16.18
CA ALA A 356 26.60 -13.06 17.62
C ALA A 356 26.20 -14.34 18.40
N LEU A 357 25.25 -15.12 17.89
CA LEU A 357 24.78 -16.39 18.48
C LEU A 357 25.20 -17.63 17.69
N GLN A 358 25.48 -17.50 16.40
CA GLN A 358 25.84 -18.58 15.47
C GLN A 358 27.00 -18.17 14.54
N PRO A 359 28.23 -17.97 15.07
CA PRO A 359 29.35 -17.43 14.30
C PRO A 359 29.89 -18.35 13.19
N GLU A 360 29.42 -19.60 13.12
CA GLU A 360 29.85 -20.63 12.16
C GLU A 360 28.82 -20.87 11.03
N ARG A 361 27.74 -20.06 10.93
CA ARG A 361 26.66 -20.28 9.94
C ARG A 361 26.97 -19.57 8.61
N ALA A 362 27.34 -20.35 7.59
CA ALA A 362 27.80 -19.86 6.29
C ALA A 362 26.81 -18.93 5.57
N ALA A 363 25.52 -19.27 5.54
CA ALA A 363 24.48 -18.47 4.88
C ALA A 363 24.39 -17.05 5.45
N VAL A 364 24.54 -16.90 6.77
CA VAL A 364 24.54 -15.60 7.45
C VAL A 364 25.74 -14.75 7.05
N HIS A 365 26.93 -15.36 6.99
CA HIS A 365 28.15 -14.68 6.52
C HIS A 365 28.04 -14.23 5.06
N ALA A 366 27.50 -15.08 4.17
CA ALA A 366 27.34 -14.75 2.75
C ALA A 366 26.33 -13.62 2.54
N LEU A 367 25.14 -13.70 3.14
CA LEU A 367 24.12 -12.66 3.03
C LEU A 367 24.56 -11.34 3.69
N GLY A 368 25.23 -11.41 4.85
CA GLY A 368 25.81 -10.24 5.51
C GLY A 368 26.95 -9.59 4.74
N ALA A 369 27.75 -10.36 4.00
CA ALA A 369 28.78 -9.85 3.11
C ALA A 369 28.19 -9.26 1.83
N TRP A 370 27.17 -9.89 1.23
CA TRP A 370 26.49 -9.34 0.05
C TRP A 370 25.73 -8.04 0.40
N GLY A 371 25.07 -7.98 1.57
CA GLY A 371 24.45 -6.75 2.07
C GLY A 371 25.45 -5.59 2.16
N ARG A 372 26.67 -5.84 2.69
CA ARG A 372 27.74 -4.84 2.71
C ARG A 372 28.25 -4.47 1.32
N PHE A 373 28.29 -5.42 0.39
CA PHE A 373 28.63 -5.15 -1.01
C PHE A 373 27.62 -4.22 -1.70
N LEU A 374 26.33 -4.27 -1.34
CA LEU A 374 25.33 -3.30 -1.80
C LEU A 374 25.60 -1.87 -1.30
N LEU A 375 26.20 -1.73 -0.11
CA LEU A 375 26.49 -0.43 0.52
C LEU A 375 27.82 0.15 0.05
N GLU A 376 28.90 -0.64 0.14
CA GLU A 376 30.25 -0.27 -0.28
C GLU A 376 30.93 -1.52 -0.89
N PRO A 377 30.95 -1.65 -2.24
CA PRO A 377 31.53 -2.80 -2.94
C PRO A 377 33.02 -3.09 -2.64
N ASN A 378 33.72 -2.18 -1.96
CA ASN A 378 35.13 -2.30 -1.60
C ASN A 378 35.36 -2.47 -0.08
N ASP A 379 34.31 -2.62 0.73
CA ASP A 379 34.46 -2.87 2.17
C ASP A 379 35.22 -4.20 2.39
N PRO A 380 36.37 -4.20 3.11
CA PRO A 380 37.11 -5.42 3.43
C PRO A 380 36.26 -6.51 4.11
N ALA A 381 35.19 -6.13 4.82
CA ALA A 381 34.27 -7.07 5.44
C ALA A 381 33.55 -7.98 4.42
N VAL A 382 33.31 -7.50 3.19
CA VAL A 382 32.73 -8.30 2.09
C VAL A 382 33.61 -9.51 1.80
N GLN A 383 34.91 -9.29 1.59
CA GLN A 383 35.85 -10.36 1.27
C GLN A 383 35.97 -11.34 2.45
N SER A 384 36.14 -10.85 3.67
CA SER A 384 36.28 -11.73 4.83
C SER A 384 35.02 -12.55 5.14
N GLY A 385 33.83 -11.96 4.95
CA GLY A 385 32.56 -12.67 5.16
C GLY A 385 32.34 -13.76 4.11
N MET A 386 32.59 -13.47 2.83
CA MET A 386 32.50 -14.49 1.77
C MET A 386 33.50 -15.64 1.96
N GLN A 387 34.74 -15.34 2.39
CA GLN A 387 35.73 -16.36 2.71
C GLN A 387 35.29 -17.23 3.90
N LEU A 388 34.78 -16.64 4.98
CA LEU A 388 34.24 -17.40 6.12
C LEU A 388 33.04 -18.27 5.71
N ALA A 389 32.15 -17.76 4.85
CA ALA A 389 31.03 -18.55 4.34
C ALA A 389 31.50 -19.81 3.59
N ALA A 390 32.48 -19.66 2.69
CA ALA A 390 33.08 -20.79 1.97
C ALA A 390 33.84 -21.76 2.90
N GLU A 391 34.55 -21.24 3.93
CA GLU A 391 35.24 -22.07 4.93
C GLU A 391 34.27 -22.91 5.79
N PHE A 392 33.09 -22.38 6.12
CA PHE A 392 32.10 -23.10 6.94
C PHE A 392 31.23 -24.08 6.11
N ALA A 393 30.98 -23.81 4.83
CA ALA A 393 30.12 -24.63 3.98
C ALA A 393 30.88 -25.53 2.98
N THR A 394 31.92 -26.25 3.43
CA THR A 394 32.79 -27.08 2.55
C THR A 394 32.11 -28.18 1.71
N GLU A 395 30.82 -28.48 1.94
CA GLU A 395 30.03 -29.44 1.15
C GLU A 395 29.14 -28.76 0.08
N ASP A 396 29.01 -27.43 0.08
CA ASP A 396 28.20 -26.65 -0.86
C ASP A 396 29.08 -25.64 -1.63
N SER A 397 29.43 -25.97 -2.88
CA SER A 397 30.33 -25.14 -3.71
C SER A 397 29.77 -23.77 -4.05
N ARG A 398 28.47 -23.53 -3.86
CA ARG A 398 27.82 -22.25 -4.20
C ARG A 398 28.39 -21.08 -3.41
N PHE A 399 28.89 -21.33 -2.18
CA PHE A 399 29.59 -20.34 -1.37
C PHE A 399 30.98 -19.99 -1.91
N GLU A 400 31.75 -20.99 -2.34
CA GLU A 400 33.07 -20.79 -2.99
C GLU A 400 32.88 -20.07 -4.34
N GLU A 401 31.89 -20.47 -5.13
CA GLU A 401 31.55 -19.85 -6.41
C GLU A 401 31.13 -18.37 -6.27
N LEU A 402 30.36 -18.01 -5.23
CA LEU A 402 30.00 -16.60 -4.94
C LEU A 402 31.21 -15.77 -4.49
N ALA A 403 32.07 -16.34 -3.64
CA ALA A 403 33.29 -15.69 -3.20
C ALA A 403 34.24 -15.41 -4.39
N GLU A 404 34.49 -16.41 -5.23
CA GLU A 404 35.31 -16.26 -6.45
C GLU A 404 34.69 -15.26 -7.44
N ALA A 405 33.37 -15.23 -7.60
CA ALA A 405 32.67 -14.31 -8.49
C ALA A 405 32.82 -12.84 -8.05
N LEU A 406 32.79 -12.57 -6.73
CA LEU A 406 33.03 -11.23 -6.19
C LEU A 406 34.52 -10.84 -6.25
N GLU A 407 35.44 -11.73 -5.88
CA GLU A 407 36.89 -11.46 -5.95
C GLU A 407 37.38 -11.24 -7.38
N SER A 408 36.77 -11.89 -8.37
CA SER A 408 37.14 -11.76 -9.79
C SER A 408 36.54 -10.55 -10.51
N ARG A 409 35.74 -9.72 -9.81
CA ARG A 409 35.04 -8.57 -10.42
C ARG A 409 36.03 -7.56 -11.03
N PRO A 410 35.93 -7.24 -12.33
CA PRO A 410 36.90 -6.37 -13.02
C PRO A 410 36.68 -4.89 -12.68
N GLY A 411 37.10 -4.46 -11.48
CA GLY A 411 36.75 -3.12 -11.00
C GLY A 411 37.42 -2.65 -9.70
N THR A 412 38.71 -2.94 -9.48
CA THR A 412 39.49 -2.30 -8.40
C THR A 412 40.71 -1.53 -8.92
N VAL A 413 41.04 -0.45 -8.21
CA VAL A 413 42.14 0.51 -8.48
C VAL A 413 41.92 1.49 -9.65
N ALA A 414 41.11 2.52 -9.40
CA ALA A 414 41.38 3.86 -9.94
C ALA A 414 42.10 4.68 -8.86
N ALA A 415 43.40 4.92 -9.04
CA ALA A 415 44.16 5.77 -8.11
C ALA A 415 43.65 7.22 -8.15
N ALA A 416 43.54 7.86 -6.98
CA ALA A 416 42.99 9.20 -6.85
C ALA A 416 43.69 10.22 -7.78
N PRO A 417 42.93 11.12 -8.45
CA PRO A 417 43.52 12.12 -9.34
C PRO A 417 44.43 13.09 -8.59
N ALA A 418 45.44 13.59 -9.29
CA ALA A 418 46.40 14.55 -8.74
C ALA A 418 45.69 15.82 -8.22
N PRO A 419 46.15 16.41 -7.11
CA PRO A 419 45.42 17.48 -6.44
C PRO A 419 45.31 18.73 -7.31
N SER A 420 44.05 19.13 -7.56
CA SER A 420 43.72 20.48 -8.00
C SER A 420 44.03 21.48 -6.87
N PRO A 421 44.42 22.73 -7.16
CA PRO A 421 44.62 23.76 -6.12
C PRO A 421 43.33 24.26 -5.46
N LEU A 422 42.16 23.81 -5.93
CA LEU A 422 40.86 24.08 -5.30
C LEU A 422 40.59 23.08 -4.16
N PRO A 423 39.82 23.45 -3.13
CA PRO A 423 39.40 22.53 -2.09
C PRO A 423 38.61 21.35 -2.71
N GLY A 424 38.91 20.12 -2.30
CA GLY A 424 38.28 18.93 -2.86
C GLY A 424 36.80 18.81 -2.46
N ILE A 425 35.97 18.28 -3.35
CA ILE A 425 34.52 18.05 -3.14
C ILE A 425 34.24 17.35 -1.80
N GLN A 426 35.08 16.38 -1.44
CA GLN A 426 35.00 15.64 -0.17
C GLN A 426 35.00 16.56 1.06
N SER A 427 35.77 17.65 1.07
CA SER A 427 35.78 18.62 2.18
C SER A 427 34.50 19.46 2.29
N LEU A 428 33.73 19.60 1.20
CA LEU A 428 32.39 20.19 1.24
C LEU A 428 31.38 19.18 1.81
N ARG A 429 31.43 17.94 1.32
CA ARG A 429 30.61 16.83 1.80
C ARG A 429 30.76 16.63 3.31
N GLU A 430 31.98 16.50 3.80
CA GLU A 430 32.28 16.34 5.23
C GLU A 430 31.76 17.53 6.07
N ARG A 431 32.00 18.77 5.62
CA ARG A 431 31.51 19.97 6.30
C ARG A 431 29.98 19.96 6.44
N LEU A 432 29.26 19.65 5.37
CA LEU A 432 27.81 19.66 5.36
C LEU A 432 27.23 18.45 6.11
N ALA A 433 27.80 17.25 5.97
CA ALA A 433 27.38 16.07 6.75
C ALA A 433 27.47 16.32 8.27
N SER A 434 28.50 17.03 8.72
CA SER A 434 28.65 17.51 10.09
C SER A 434 27.53 18.47 10.50
N GLU A 435 27.15 19.39 9.62
CA GLU A 435 26.08 20.38 9.83
C GLU A 435 24.69 19.73 9.91
N TYR A 436 24.44 18.70 9.09
CA TYR A 436 23.18 17.94 9.07
C TYR A 436 23.12 16.79 10.09
N GLY A 437 24.20 16.54 10.84
CA GLY A 437 24.27 15.47 11.83
C GLY A 437 24.27 14.05 11.22
N SER A 438 24.57 13.92 9.92
CA SER A 438 24.52 12.64 9.20
C SER A 438 25.80 11.80 9.33
N GLU A 439 26.85 12.29 10.02
CA GLU A 439 28.13 11.57 10.20
C GLU A 439 27.99 10.19 10.89
N GLN A 440 26.86 9.91 11.54
CA GLN A 440 26.62 8.68 12.32
C GLN A 440 25.62 7.71 11.67
N ASP A 441 25.02 8.08 10.54
CA ASP A 441 23.96 7.32 9.87
C ASP A 441 24.29 7.18 8.37
N PRO A 442 24.76 6.00 7.90
CA PRO A 442 25.14 5.81 6.50
C PRO A 442 23.95 5.89 5.53
N ALA A 443 22.71 5.78 6.01
CA ALA A 443 21.51 6.00 5.22
C ALA A 443 21.16 7.49 5.06
N ARG A 444 21.95 8.40 5.65
CA ARG A 444 21.81 9.86 5.53
C ARG A 444 23.13 10.48 5.09
N GLY A 445 23.06 11.55 4.31
CA GLY A 445 24.30 12.17 3.85
C GLY A 445 24.13 13.44 3.06
N VAL A 446 25.21 13.81 2.39
CA VAL A 446 25.25 14.97 1.49
C VAL A 446 25.88 14.55 0.15
N ALA A 447 25.08 14.59 -0.90
CA ALA A 447 25.54 14.46 -2.27
C ALA A 447 26.03 15.84 -2.76
N VAL A 448 27.07 15.84 -3.60
CA VAL A 448 27.66 17.07 -4.14
C VAL A 448 28.04 16.85 -5.60
N GLN A 449 27.52 17.67 -6.50
CA GLN A 449 27.81 17.61 -7.93
C GLN A 449 28.30 18.96 -8.47
N GLN A 450 29.21 18.90 -9.45
CA GLN A 450 29.66 20.08 -10.18
C GLN A 450 28.61 20.50 -11.21
N LEU A 451 28.32 21.79 -11.30
CA LEU A 451 27.32 22.34 -12.20
C LEU A 451 27.96 22.87 -13.49
N VAL A 452 27.25 22.70 -14.60
CA VAL A 452 27.59 23.33 -15.88
C VAL A 452 27.08 24.78 -15.84
N SER A 453 28.00 25.75 -15.86
CA SER A 453 27.67 27.18 -15.92
C SER A 453 28.39 27.83 -17.12
N SER A 454 27.84 28.95 -17.61
CA SER A 454 28.42 29.73 -18.71
C SER A 454 29.47 30.76 -18.26
N GLY A 455 29.73 30.87 -16.95
CA GLY A 455 30.69 31.79 -16.38
C GLY A 455 32.10 31.20 -16.21
N GLU A 456 33.07 32.04 -15.83
CA GLU A 456 34.42 31.59 -15.46
C GLU A 456 34.46 30.87 -14.08
N THR A 457 33.40 31.03 -13.27
CA THR A 457 33.29 30.45 -11.93
C THR A 457 32.73 29.03 -11.97
N THR A 458 33.46 28.08 -11.40
CA THR A 458 32.96 26.72 -11.15
C THR A 458 31.99 26.70 -9.97
N LEU A 459 30.74 26.34 -10.24
CA LEU A 459 29.69 26.16 -9.24
C LEU A 459 29.47 24.68 -8.94
N PHE A 460 29.00 24.41 -7.72
CA PHE A 460 28.64 23.08 -7.24
C PHE A 460 27.28 23.16 -6.56
N ALA A 461 26.44 22.15 -6.73
CA ALA A 461 25.25 21.97 -5.91
C ALA A 461 25.49 20.86 -4.89
N ALA A 462 24.92 21.01 -3.71
CA ALA A 462 24.90 19.99 -2.68
C ALA A 462 23.47 19.81 -2.15
N ASN A 463 23.04 18.56 -2.00
CA ASN A 463 21.78 18.19 -1.37
C ASN A 463 21.99 17.22 -0.21
N SER A 464 21.18 17.35 0.83
CA SER A 464 20.99 16.27 1.80
C SER A 464 20.34 15.05 1.12
N PHE A 465 20.62 13.85 1.61
CA PHE A 465 19.88 12.62 1.26
C PHE A 465 19.63 11.75 2.49
N GLY A 466 18.80 10.72 2.32
CA GLY A 466 18.28 9.84 3.36
C GLY A 466 16.87 10.23 3.80
N LEU A 467 16.46 9.77 4.99
CA LEU A 467 15.34 10.36 5.73
C LEU A 467 15.78 11.66 6.43
N PRO A 468 14.89 12.63 6.67
CA PRO A 468 15.20 13.81 7.47
C PRO A 468 15.57 13.44 8.92
N PRO A 469 16.38 14.26 9.62
CA PRO A 469 16.61 14.12 11.05
C PRO A 469 15.30 14.07 11.85
N GLN A 470 15.22 13.24 12.89
CA GLN A 470 14.02 13.06 13.74
C GLN A 470 13.60 14.29 14.59
N SER A 471 14.09 15.48 14.29
CA SER A 471 13.53 16.72 14.81
C SER A 471 12.38 17.17 13.91
N ASP A 472 11.22 17.48 14.51
CA ASP A 472 9.92 17.85 13.88
C ASP A 472 9.92 19.07 12.92
N SER A 473 11.08 19.50 12.43
CA SER A 473 11.26 20.67 11.56
C SER A 473 12.48 20.58 10.62
N ALA A 474 13.10 19.41 10.45
CA ALA A 474 14.29 19.27 9.60
C ALA A 474 13.92 18.88 8.16
N SER A 475 13.69 19.86 7.29
CA SER A 475 13.56 19.64 5.85
C SER A 475 14.87 19.20 5.21
N HIS A 476 14.77 18.50 4.08
CA HIS A 476 15.89 18.38 3.14
C HIS A 476 16.29 19.75 2.55
N ILE A 477 17.50 19.87 2.01
CA ILE A 477 18.07 21.14 1.55
C ILE A 477 18.68 21.11 0.15
N VAL A 478 18.33 22.12 -0.64
CA VAL A 478 19.02 22.71 -1.80
C VAL A 478 20.22 23.60 -1.43
N SER A 479 21.48 23.42 -1.86
CA SER A 479 22.49 24.50 -1.73
C SER A 479 23.47 24.63 -2.90
N ILE A 480 23.92 25.86 -3.19
CA ILE A 480 24.91 26.21 -4.23
C ILE A 480 26.19 26.72 -3.58
N HIS A 481 27.35 26.23 -4.04
CA HIS A 481 28.67 26.60 -3.53
C HIS A 481 29.65 26.99 -4.64
N GLU A 482 30.56 27.92 -4.31
CA GLU A 482 31.73 28.28 -5.11
C GLU A 482 33.01 27.78 -4.44
N ALA A 483 33.87 27.11 -5.22
CA ALA A 483 35.20 26.71 -4.78
C ALA A 483 36.18 27.89 -4.91
N ARG A 484 36.77 28.34 -3.80
CA ARG A 484 37.80 29.39 -3.76
C ARG A 484 39.10 28.87 -3.16
N GLU A 485 40.21 29.56 -3.42
CA GLU A 485 41.52 29.25 -2.79
C GLU A 485 41.46 29.24 -1.25
N THR A 486 40.52 29.99 -0.66
CA THR A 486 40.30 30.09 0.79
C THR A 486 39.28 29.07 1.34
N GLY A 487 38.74 28.16 0.51
CA GLY A 487 37.71 27.21 0.90
C GLY A 487 36.38 27.38 0.14
N TRP A 488 35.31 26.79 0.68
CA TRP A 488 33.98 26.77 0.09
C TRP A 488 33.11 27.94 0.55
N LEU A 489 32.65 28.78 -0.39
CA LEU A 489 31.62 29.77 -0.14
C LEU A 489 30.25 29.23 -0.55
N GLU A 490 29.31 29.17 0.38
CA GLU A 490 27.88 29.00 0.06
C GLU A 490 27.35 30.30 -0.57
N LEU A 491 26.73 30.18 -1.74
CA LEU A 491 26.13 31.30 -2.48
C LEU A 491 24.62 31.42 -2.23
N GLY A 492 23.96 30.29 -1.96
CA GLY A 492 22.53 30.24 -1.64
C GLY A 492 22.13 28.85 -1.17
N ARG A 493 21.06 28.81 -0.39
CA ARG A 493 20.43 27.61 0.17
C ARG A 493 18.92 27.80 0.14
N GLU A 494 18.20 26.71 -0.07
CA GLU A 494 16.74 26.63 0.04
C GLU A 494 16.40 25.32 0.76
N GLU A 495 15.39 25.35 1.63
CA GLU A 495 14.81 24.15 2.25
C GLU A 495 13.75 23.59 1.29
N LEU A 496 13.59 22.26 1.27
CA LEU A 496 12.59 21.58 0.43
C LEU A 496 11.29 21.42 1.21
N ASP A 497 10.16 21.71 0.58
CA ASP A 497 8.87 21.82 1.27
C ASP A 497 8.13 20.48 1.35
N CYS A 498 8.27 19.60 0.34
CA CYS A 498 7.42 18.41 0.22
C CYS A 498 8.11 17.05 0.31
N VAL A 499 9.45 17.00 0.32
CA VAL A 499 10.20 15.74 0.23
C VAL A 499 10.47 15.15 1.62
N ASP A 500 10.02 13.91 1.85
CA ASP A 500 10.28 13.13 3.07
C ASP A 500 11.47 12.17 2.94
N TYR A 501 11.94 11.84 1.73
CA TYR A 501 13.22 11.18 1.53
C TYR A 501 13.86 11.46 0.16
N LEU A 502 15.18 11.49 0.14
CA LEU A 502 16.01 11.66 -1.04
C LEU A 502 17.07 10.56 -1.13
N ASP A 503 17.47 10.22 -2.36
CA ASP A 503 18.67 9.48 -2.68
C ASP A 503 19.82 10.42 -3.11
N GLU A 504 21.03 9.89 -3.29
CA GLU A 504 22.22 10.68 -3.65
C GLU A 504 22.26 11.15 -5.13
N HIS A 505 21.26 10.81 -5.93
CA HIS A 505 21.07 11.15 -7.34
C HIS A 505 19.75 11.90 -7.63
N SER A 506 18.93 12.13 -6.60
CA SER A 506 17.64 12.84 -6.68
C SER A 506 17.76 14.26 -7.25
N LEU A 507 18.90 14.92 -7.07
CA LEU A 507 19.18 16.27 -7.57
C LEU A 507 19.79 16.23 -8.97
N LYS A 508 19.11 16.81 -9.97
CA LYS A 508 19.57 16.89 -11.37
C LYS A 508 19.63 18.34 -11.84
N GLN A 509 20.70 18.72 -12.55
CA GLN A 509 20.71 19.99 -13.29
C GLN A 509 19.87 19.85 -14.57
N VAL A 510 18.99 20.81 -14.82
CA VAL A 510 18.07 20.83 -15.97
C VAL A 510 18.20 22.14 -16.76
N SER A 511 17.68 22.16 -17.99
CA SER A 511 17.78 23.30 -18.92
C SER A 511 16.41 23.78 -19.37
N ILE A 512 15.61 24.27 -18.41
CA ILE A 512 14.27 24.86 -18.66
C ILE A 512 14.39 26.15 -19.48
N GLU A 513 15.43 26.96 -19.29
CA GLU A 513 15.78 28.04 -20.22
C GLU A 513 17.30 28.24 -20.32
N PRO A 514 17.84 28.76 -21.44
CA PRO A 514 19.27 28.62 -21.75
C PRO A 514 20.21 29.55 -20.98
N SER A 515 19.70 30.50 -20.20
CA SER A 515 20.48 31.56 -19.55
C SER A 515 20.60 31.40 -18.03
N GLY A 516 19.65 30.72 -17.39
CA GLY A 516 19.64 30.43 -15.96
C GLY A 516 20.15 29.04 -15.62
N LEU A 517 20.53 28.86 -14.35
CA LEU A 517 20.86 27.56 -13.78
C LEU A 517 19.63 27.03 -13.06
N TRP A 518 19.16 25.85 -13.49
CA TRP A 518 17.97 25.21 -12.94
C TRP A 518 18.31 23.84 -12.36
N LEU A 519 17.68 23.53 -11.25
CA LEU A 519 17.81 22.26 -10.54
C LEU A 519 16.43 21.64 -10.38
N ALA A 520 16.36 20.32 -10.58
CA ALA A 520 15.19 19.52 -10.30
C ALA A 520 15.55 18.52 -9.19
N VAL A 521 14.70 18.42 -8.19
CA VAL A 521 14.80 17.42 -7.12
C VAL A 521 13.60 16.50 -7.25
N GLN A 522 13.85 15.21 -7.44
CA GLN A 522 12.83 14.16 -7.40
C GLN A 522 13.08 13.29 -6.17
N GLY A 523 12.13 13.25 -5.24
CA GLY A 523 12.20 12.43 -4.02
C GLY A 523 10.86 11.81 -3.67
N GLY A 524 10.79 11.07 -2.57
CA GLY A 524 9.54 10.51 -2.06
C GLY A 524 8.86 11.40 -1.03
N ALA A 525 7.57 11.15 -0.82
CA ALA A 525 6.72 11.84 0.15
C ALA A 525 5.76 10.82 0.79
N GLY A 526 5.87 10.61 2.11
CA GLY A 526 5.36 9.42 2.78
C GLY A 526 5.90 8.13 2.18
N ALA A 527 5.17 7.02 2.36
CA ALA A 527 5.59 5.70 1.87
C ALA A 527 5.30 5.43 0.38
N HIS A 528 4.47 6.26 -0.26
CA HIS A 528 3.92 6.00 -1.60
C HIS A 528 3.90 7.23 -2.50
N GLY A 529 3.96 8.42 -1.93
CA GLY A 529 3.95 9.65 -2.69
C GLY A 529 5.32 9.97 -3.27
N GLY A 530 5.28 10.83 -4.28
CA GLY A 530 6.43 11.42 -4.92
C GLY A 530 6.43 12.93 -4.71
N CYS A 531 7.60 13.52 -4.92
CA CYS A 531 7.77 14.95 -4.96
C CYS A 531 8.69 15.37 -6.09
N LEU A 532 8.31 16.47 -6.74
CA LEU A 532 9.12 17.20 -7.71
C LEU A 532 9.24 18.66 -7.30
N GLU A 533 10.44 19.07 -6.96
CA GLU A 533 10.78 20.46 -6.68
C GLU A 533 11.73 21.01 -7.75
N VAL A 534 11.43 22.22 -8.24
CA VAL A 534 12.18 22.90 -9.29
C VAL A 534 12.72 24.20 -8.74
N LEU A 535 14.04 24.31 -8.63
CA LEU A 535 14.74 25.46 -8.10
C LEU A 535 15.47 26.22 -9.22
N ARG A 536 15.54 27.54 -9.09
CA ARG A 536 16.30 28.41 -9.99
C ARG A 536 17.38 29.17 -9.22
N TRP A 537 18.58 29.20 -9.78
CA TRP A 537 19.65 30.10 -9.38
C TRP A 537 19.75 31.25 -10.38
N ASP A 538 19.45 32.48 -9.92
CA ASP A 538 19.44 33.69 -10.76
C ASP A 538 20.79 34.44 -10.82
N GLY A 539 21.82 33.89 -10.19
CA GLY A 539 23.13 34.54 -10.00
C GLY A 539 23.30 35.24 -8.65
N GLN A 540 22.24 35.40 -7.86
CA GLN A 540 22.26 36.01 -6.52
C GLN A 540 21.56 35.16 -5.45
N ARG A 541 20.49 34.45 -5.82
CA ARG A 541 19.68 33.64 -4.92
C ARG A 541 19.27 32.31 -5.57
N LEU A 542 19.25 31.23 -4.77
CA LEU A 542 18.53 29.99 -5.06
C LEU A 542 17.09 30.18 -4.57
N SER A 543 16.10 29.88 -5.41
CA SER A 543 14.69 29.93 -5.01
C SER A 543 13.93 28.73 -5.53
N LEU A 544 13.04 28.17 -4.72
CA LEU A 544 12.00 27.24 -5.12
C LEU A 544 11.02 27.95 -6.07
N VAL A 545 10.81 27.40 -7.26
CA VAL A 545 9.94 27.97 -8.31
C VAL A 545 8.65 27.17 -8.45
N ILE A 546 8.74 25.85 -8.34
CA ILE A 546 7.61 24.91 -8.26
C ILE A 546 7.95 23.87 -7.21
N SER A 547 6.97 23.54 -6.36
CA SER A 547 6.93 22.29 -5.59
C SER A 547 5.64 21.56 -5.96
N SER A 548 5.74 20.25 -6.16
CA SER A 548 4.64 19.39 -6.59
C SER A 548 4.71 18.08 -5.84
N PHE A 549 3.62 17.74 -5.14
CA PHE A 549 3.41 16.46 -4.47
C PHE A 549 2.40 15.63 -5.25
N ASN A 550 2.59 14.31 -5.26
CA ASN A 550 1.55 13.36 -5.64
C ASN A 550 1.55 12.18 -4.67
N SER A 551 0.38 11.57 -4.49
CA SER A 551 0.17 10.29 -3.81
C SER A 551 0.78 9.06 -4.50
N ILE A 552 1.38 9.20 -5.68
CA ILE A 552 2.21 8.20 -6.37
C ILE A 552 3.65 8.70 -6.52
N PRO A 553 4.67 7.82 -6.69
CA PRO A 553 6.08 8.21 -6.75
C PRO A 553 6.44 9.16 -7.91
N ASP A 554 5.65 9.18 -8.98
CA ASP A 554 5.74 10.18 -10.04
C ASP A 554 4.87 11.40 -9.72
N ALA A 555 5.47 12.44 -9.12
CA ALA A 555 4.85 13.76 -8.97
C ALA A 555 5.06 14.68 -10.19
N GLY A 556 5.82 14.23 -11.19
CA GLY A 556 6.07 14.97 -12.42
C GLY A 556 7.44 14.72 -13.03
N SER A 557 7.60 15.27 -14.23
CA SER A 557 8.82 15.18 -15.04
C SER A 557 9.13 16.50 -15.76
N ILE A 558 10.37 16.62 -16.24
CA ILE A 558 10.85 17.76 -17.03
C ILE A 558 11.26 17.23 -18.40
N VAL A 559 10.54 17.66 -19.43
CA VAL A 559 10.57 17.09 -20.77
C VAL A 559 10.16 18.13 -21.80
N ASP A 560 10.75 18.10 -22.98
CA ASP A 560 10.30 18.90 -24.13
C ASP A 560 8.95 18.35 -24.61
N LEU A 561 7.84 18.98 -24.21
CA LEU A 561 6.49 18.50 -24.50
C LEU A 561 6.09 18.84 -25.95
N ASN A 562 6.58 19.97 -26.46
CA ASN A 562 6.11 20.58 -27.71
C ASN A 562 7.04 20.30 -28.92
N ALA A 563 8.23 19.73 -28.67
CA ALA A 563 9.32 19.44 -29.60
C ALA A 563 10.04 20.67 -30.20
N ASP A 564 10.16 21.77 -29.44
CA ASP A 564 10.92 22.98 -29.83
C ASP A 564 12.38 23.01 -29.34
N GLY A 565 12.78 22.04 -28.51
CA GLY A 565 14.11 21.92 -27.93
C GLY A 565 14.30 22.61 -26.57
N GLN A 566 13.26 23.26 -26.04
CA GLN A 566 13.19 23.77 -24.67
C GLN A 566 12.49 22.75 -23.76
N LEU A 567 12.94 22.63 -22.50
CA LEU A 567 12.33 21.70 -21.56
C LEU A 567 11.14 22.37 -20.85
N ASP A 568 9.98 21.72 -20.94
CA ASP A 568 8.76 22.05 -20.20
C ASP A 568 8.70 21.23 -18.89
N LEU A 569 7.73 21.57 -18.06
CA LEU A 569 7.44 20.89 -16.79
C LEU A 569 6.05 20.24 -16.85
N LEU A 570 6.02 18.93 -16.67
CA LEU A 570 4.80 18.12 -16.55
C LEU A 570 4.61 17.77 -15.08
N LEU A 571 3.67 18.42 -14.39
CA LEU A 571 3.27 18.01 -13.04
C LEU A 571 2.21 16.93 -13.14
N ASN A 572 2.44 15.82 -12.44
CA ASN A 572 1.46 14.75 -12.30
C ASN A 572 0.62 15.03 -11.05
N ASN A 573 -0.69 15.21 -11.25
CA ASN A 573 -1.67 15.50 -10.20
C ASN A 573 -2.73 14.38 -10.09
N SER A 574 -2.45 13.20 -10.66
CA SER A 574 -3.35 12.05 -10.67
C SER A 574 -3.78 11.62 -9.28
N ASP A 575 -4.98 11.05 -9.19
CA ASP A 575 -5.51 10.43 -7.97
C ASP A 575 -5.44 8.89 -8.08
N PRO A 576 -4.60 8.21 -7.29
CA PRO A 576 -4.52 6.76 -7.22
C PRO A 576 -5.49 6.13 -6.19
N TYR A 577 -6.16 6.93 -5.36
CA TYR A 577 -6.97 6.45 -4.23
C TYR A 577 -8.45 6.28 -4.60
N ILE A 578 -8.74 5.87 -5.85
CA ILE A 578 -10.11 5.65 -6.33
C ILE A 578 -10.78 4.46 -5.60
N PHE A 579 -10.01 3.41 -5.30
CA PHE A 579 -10.38 2.34 -4.36
C PHE A 579 -9.32 2.19 -3.27
N CYS A 580 -8.08 1.96 -3.69
CA CYS A 580 -6.87 1.93 -2.89
C CYS A 580 -5.66 2.16 -3.81
N TYR A 581 -4.55 2.71 -3.31
CA TYR A 581 -3.35 2.95 -4.15
C TYR A 581 -2.83 1.64 -4.79
N ALA A 582 -2.77 0.56 -4.01
CA ALA A 582 -2.33 -0.76 -4.49
C ALA A 582 -3.31 -1.40 -5.51
N CYS A 583 -4.53 -0.87 -5.64
CA CYS A 583 -5.57 -1.39 -6.52
C CYS A 583 -5.34 -0.97 -7.99
N GLY A 584 -4.33 -0.16 -8.31
CA GLY A 584 -3.92 0.15 -9.69
C GLY A 584 -4.97 0.87 -10.54
N LEU A 585 -5.98 1.47 -9.92
CA LEU A 585 -6.98 2.31 -10.59
C LEU A 585 -6.65 3.78 -10.29
N GLN A 586 -6.22 4.49 -11.33
CA GLN A 586 -5.75 5.87 -11.24
C GLN A 586 -6.60 6.77 -12.14
N LEU A 587 -7.11 7.87 -11.59
CA LEU A 587 -7.65 8.98 -12.36
C LEU A 587 -6.48 9.88 -12.78
N TYR A 588 -6.13 9.88 -14.07
CA TYR A 588 -5.05 10.72 -14.56
C TYR A 588 -5.42 12.21 -14.50
N LEU A 589 -4.53 13.03 -13.95
CA LEU A 589 -4.62 14.49 -13.97
C LEU A 589 -3.22 15.06 -14.10
N ALA A 590 -3.05 16.13 -14.89
CA ALA A 590 -1.74 16.76 -15.07
C ALA A 590 -1.81 18.24 -15.44
N ARG A 591 -0.79 18.98 -15.03
CA ARG A 591 -0.61 20.42 -15.27
C ARG A 591 0.71 20.66 -15.98
N PHE A 592 0.68 21.40 -17.08
CA PHE A 592 1.86 21.65 -17.89
C PHE A 592 2.33 23.09 -17.68
N PHE A 593 3.64 23.31 -17.57
CA PHE A 593 4.22 24.65 -17.52
C PHE A 593 5.31 24.76 -18.58
N HIS A 594 5.25 25.84 -19.36
CA HIS A 594 6.28 26.18 -20.33
C HIS A 594 6.95 27.51 -19.96
N TRP A 595 8.15 27.75 -20.47
CA TRP A 595 8.79 29.05 -20.35
C TRP A 595 8.22 30.03 -21.38
N ASP A 596 7.77 31.22 -20.97
CA ASP A 596 7.23 32.24 -21.88
C ASP A 596 8.28 33.25 -22.41
N GLY A 597 9.52 33.14 -21.94
CA GLY A 597 10.60 34.09 -22.16
C GLY A 597 11.02 34.84 -20.89
N GLU A 598 10.13 34.96 -19.90
CA GLU A 598 10.33 35.69 -18.64
C GLU A 598 10.14 34.80 -17.40
N LYS A 599 9.21 33.83 -17.46
CA LYS A 599 8.84 32.94 -16.35
C LYS A 599 8.23 31.62 -16.84
N LEU A 600 8.04 30.67 -15.92
CA LEU A 600 7.14 29.54 -16.14
C LEU A 600 5.69 30.02 -16.13
N VAL A 601 4.91 29.60 -17.12
CA VAL A 601 3.46 29.83 -17.22
C VAL A 601 2.74 28.51 -17.48
N GLU A 602 1.57 28.36 -16.85
CA GLU A 602 0.75 27.17 -17.02
C GLU A 602 0.12 27.13 -18.43
N ALA A 603 0.36 26.05 -19.16
CA ALA A 603 -0.21 25.78 -20.48
C ALA A 603 -1.62 25.15 -20.38
N ALA A 604 -2.42 25.62 -19.42
CA ALA A 604 -3.77 25.12 -19.19
C ALA A 604 -4.67 25.27 -20.45
N PRO A 605 -5.55 24.29 -20.74
CA PRO A 605 -6.48 24.38 -21.86
C PRO A 605 -7.32 25.64 -21.80
N ARG A 606 -7.39 26.40 -22.91
CA ARG A 606 -8.05 27.72 -22.91
C ARG A 606 -8.76 28.08 -24.21
N LEU A 607 -9.82 28.88 -24.06
CA LEU A 607 -10.56 29.45 -25.18
C LEU A 607 -9.68 30.40 -26.02
N LEU A 608 -9.94 30.45 -27.32
CA LEU A 608 -9.26 31.36 -28.23
C LEU A 608 -9.79 32.81 -28.09
N PRO A 609 -8.92 33.82 -28.13
CA PRO A 609 -9.30 35.23 -27.99
C PRO A 609 -10.22 35.71 -29.13
N ASP A 610 -11.06 36.71 -28.86
CA ASP A 610 -12.13 37.16 -29.76
C ASP A 610 -11.68 37.63 -31.16
N ASP A 611 -10.40 37.99 -31.31
CA ASP A 611 -9.76 38.39 -32.56
C ASP A 611 -9.50 37.21 -33.52
N ARG A 612 -9.64 35.96 -33.04
CA ARG A 612 -9.55 34.76 -33.87
C ARG A 612 -10.84 34.49 -34.67
N PRO A 613 -10.75 33.90 -35.87
CA PRO A 613 -11.92 33.60 -36.70
C PRO A 613 -12.97 32.77 -35.96
N LEU A 614 -14.25 33.16 -36.08
CA LEU A 614 -15.36 32.54 -35.34
C LEU A 614 -15.43 31.01 -35.51
N HIS A 615 -15.14 30.48 -36.71
CA HIS A 615 -15.14 29.03 -36.95
C HIS A 615 -14.03 28.31 -36.18
N LEU A 616 -12.83 28.89 -36.10
CA LEU A 616 -11.71 28.33 -35.35
C LEU A 616 -12.01 28.34 -33.85
N ARG A 617 -12.62 29.43 -33.36
CA ARG A 617 -13.08 29.54 -31.98
C ARG A 617 -14.13 28.48 -31.65
N ALA A 618 -15.13 28.28 -32.52
CA ALA A 618 -16.16 27.27 -32.31
C ALA A 618 -15.58 25.84 -32.22
N ILE A 619 -14.70 25.46 -33.14
CA ILE A 619 -14.01 24.15 -33.15
C ILE A 619 -13.19 23.99 -31.85
N ASN A 620 -12.35 24.97 -31.49
CA ASN A 620 -11.56 24.92 -30.26
C ASN A 620 -12.44 24.84 -29.00
N SER A 621 -13.50 25.63 -28.90
CA SER A 621 -14.43 25.59 -27.77
C SER A 621 -15.11 24.23 -27.65
N HIS A 622 -15.54 23.64 -28.78
CA HIS A 622 -16.16 22.31 -28.78
C HIS A 622 -15.19 21.23 -28.31
N ALA A 623 -13.93 21.27 -28.77
CA ALA A 623 -12.90 20.36 -28.31
C ALA A 623 -12.65 20.45 -26.80
N LEU A 624 -12.64 21.67 -26.23
CA LEU A 624 -12.49 21.85 -24.79
C LEU A 624 -13.71 21.33 -24.02
N SER A 625 -14.94 21.61 -24.46
CA SER A 625 -16.13 21.07 -23.80
C SER A 625 -16.21 19.54 -23.86
N LEU A 626 -15.71 18.92 -24.94
CA LEU A 626 -15.55 17.46 -25.01
C LEU A 626 -14.53 16.96 -23.97
N ALA A 627 -13.37 17.60 -23.86
CA ALA A 627 -12.34 17.22 -22.89
C ALA A 627 -12.79 17.43 -21.43
N GLU A 628 -13.47 18.55 -21.12
CA GLU A 628 -14.09 18.82 -19.81
C GLU A 628 -15.15 17.76 -19.43
N ALA A 629 -15.81 17.17 -20.42
CA ALA A 629 -16.76 16.07 -20.25
C ALA A 629 -16.12 14.67 -20.27
N GLY A 630 -14.78 14.59 -20.26
CA GLY A 630 -14.02 13.33 -20.28
C GLY A 630 -13.97 12.63 -21.64
N LEU A 631 -14.45 13.25 -22.73
CA LEU A 631 -14.53 12.67 -24.08
C LEU A 631 -13.25 12.95 -24.88
N TYR A 632 -12.11 12.52 -24.36
CA TYR A 632 -10.78 12.91 -24.87
C TYR A 632 -10.49 12.45 -26.31
N ALA A 633 -11.02 11.31 -26.74
CA ALA A 633 -10.89 10.83 -28.12
C ALA A 633 -11.62 11.76 -29.12
N ASP A 634 -12.87 12.13 -28.82
CA ASP A 634 -13.66 13.05 -29.63
C ASP A 634 -13.08 14.48 -29.59
N ALA A 635 -12.56 14.89 -28.42
CA ALA A 635 -11.86 16.15 -28.25
C ALA A 635 -10.59 16.24 -29.12
N LEU A 636 -9.85 15.13 -29.26
CA LEU A 636 -8.65 15.06 -30.09
C LEU A 636 -8.98 15.24 -31.58
N ASP A 637 -10.05 14.60 -32.06
CA ASP A 637 -10.53 14.73 -33.44
C ASP A 637 -11.05 16.15 -33.76
N GLU A 638 -11.59 16.87 -32.78
CA GLU A 638 -12.00 18.27 -32.93
C GLU A 638 -10.80 19.23 -32.86
N ILE A 639 -9.87 19.06 -31.92
CA ILE A 639 -8.71 19.97 -31.78
C ILE A 639 -7.69 19.80 -32.92
N GLU A 640 -7.50 18.60 -33.47
CA GLU A 640 -6.64 18.44 -34.66
C GLU A 640 -7.26 19.10 -35.90
N ARG A 641 -8.60 19.20 -36.01
CA ARG A 641 -9.25 20.05 -37.02
C ARG A 641 -8.94 21.53 -36.81
N ALA A 642 -8.91 22.02 -35.57
CA ALA A 642 -8.45 23.39 -35.28
C ALA A 642 -6.97 23.59 -35.66
N LYS A 643 -6.11 22.60 -35.35
CA LYS A 643 -4.66 22.64 -35.65
C LYS A 643 -4.37 22.62 -37.15
N ILE A 644 -5.14 21.88 -37.94
CA ILE A 644 -5.07 21.95 -39.41
C ILE A 644 -5.49 23.34 -39.92
N ALA A 645 -6.51 23.95 -39.32
CA ALA A 645 -6.98 25.29 -39.71
C ALA A 645 -6.04 26.44 -39.27
N ALA A 646 -5.28 26.26 -38.18
CA ALA A 646 -4.37 27.27 -37.63
C ALA A 646 -3.08 26.65 -37.04
N PRO A 647 -2.20 26.07 -37.86
CA PRO A 647 -1.04 25.29 -37.39
C PRO A 647 0.04 26.11 -36.68
N ALA A 648 -0.05 27.45 -36.73
CA ALA A 648 0.86 28.38 -36.06
C ALA A 648 0.18 29.16 -34.92
N ASP A 649 -1.03 28.78 -34.49
CA ASP A 649 -1.64 29.35 -33.29
C ASP A 649 -1.16 28.60 -32.03
N PRO A 650 -0.46 29.27 -31.10
CA PRO A 650 0.12 28.60 -29.94
C PRO A 650 -0.94 28.08 -28.95
N THR A 651 -2.11 28.70 -28.85
CA THR A 651 -3.20 28.21 -27.99
C THR A 651 -3.81 26.94 -28.57
N VAL A 652 -4.02 26.88 -29.89
CA VAL A 652 -4.47 25.64 -30.55
C VAL A 652 -3.44 24.53 -30.39
N HIS A 653 -2.14 24.85 -30.52
CA HIS A 653 -1.06 23.89 -30.31
C HIS A 653 -1.07 23.30 -28.88
N TRP A 654 -1.05 24.14 -27.85
CA TRP A 654 -1.07 23.69 -26.45
C TRP A 654 -2.34 22.93 -26.07
N ASN A 655 -3.52 23.38 -26.52
CA ASN A 655 -4.77 22.64 -26.33
C ASN A 655 -4.70 21.23 -26.97
N ALA A 656 -4.15 21.11 -28.18
CA ALA A 656 -4.01 19.83 -28.88
C ALA A 656 -2.95 18.90 -28.24
N LEU A 657 -1.93 19.47 -27.62
CA LEU A 657 -0.90 18.76 -26.88
C LEU A 657 -1.50 18.17 -25.59
N TRP A 658 -2.20 19.01 -24.79
CA TRP A 658 -2.82 18.58 -23.54
C TRP A 658 -3.89 17.50 -23.74
N ILE A 659 -4.81 17.68 -24.70
CA ILE A 659 -5.84 16.68 -25.00
C ILE A 659 -5.22 15.35 -25.44
N ARG A 660 -4.19 15.38 -26.32
CA ARG A 660 -3.48 14.17 -26.76
C ARG A 660 -2.79 13.47 -25.59
N HIS A 661 -2.00 14.19 -24.81
CA HIS A 661 -1.23 13.61 -23.72
C HIS A 661 -2.14 12.97 -22.66
N HIS A 662 -3.26 13.63 -22.32
CA HIS A 662 -4.25 13.07 -21.41
C HIS A 662 -4.87 11.77 -21.96
N LEU A 663 -5.24 11.73 -23.25
CA LEU A 663 -5.76 10.52 -23.88
C LEU A 663 -4.72 9.38 -23.91
N ASP A 664 -3.49 9.69 -24.31
CA ASP A 664 -2.42 8.71 -24.49
C ASP A 664 -1.98 8.10 -23.14
N VAL A 665 -1.92 8.89 -22.06
CA VAL A 665 -1.59 8.38 -20.72
C VAL A 665 -2.77 7.63 -20.10
N SER A 666 -4.00 8.16 -20.18
CA SER A 666 -5.18 7.45 -19.64
C SER A 666 -5.40 6.10 -20.33
N ARG A 667 -5.09 5.97 -21.62
CA ARG A 667 -5.10 4.68 -22.34
C ARG A 667 -4.00 3.73 -21.90
N GLN A 668 -2.80 4.22 -21.58
CA GLN A 668 -1.73 3.38 -21.03
C GLN A 668 -2.13 2.83 -19.66
N LEU A 669 -2.63 3.69 -18.77
CA LEU A 669 -3.16 3.30 -17.46
C LEU A 669 -4.30 2.28 -17.60
N ALA A 670 -5.24 2.51 -18.52
CA ALA A 670 -6.34 1.57 -18.77
C ALA A 670 -5.89 0.20 -19.29
N ALA A 671 -4.85 0.15 -20.14
CA ALA A 671 -4.29 -1.09 -20.64
C ALA A 671 -3.54 -1.92 -19.58
N SER A 672 -3.01 -1.29 -18.52
CA SER A 672 -2.34 -1.96 -17.39
C SER A 672 -3.21 -2.12 -16.14
N SER A 673 -4.41 -1.54 -16.12
CA SER A 673 -5.24 -1.49 -14.91
C SER A 673 -5.87 -2.86 -14.58
N PRO A 674 -5.85 -3.31 -13.31
CA PRO A 674 -6.56 -4.51 -12.89
C PRO A 674 -8.09 -4.32 -12.85
N PHE A 675 -8.59 -3.08 -12.99
CA PHE A 675 -10.01 -2.80 -13.20
C PHE A 675 -10.23 -1.91 -14.44
N PRO A 676 -10.12 -2.48 -15.66
CA PRO A 676 -10.08 -1.70 -16.90
C PRO A 676 -11.38 -0.92 -17.17
N LEU A 677 -12.53 -1.33 -16.60
CA LEU A 677 -13.82 -0.69 -16.87
C LEU A 677 -13.82 0.82 -16.56
N LEU A 678 -13.43 1.20 -15.34
CA LEU A 678 -13.37 2.60 -14.93
C LEU A 678 -12.18 3.33 -15.57
N SER A 679 -11.04 2.66 -15.75
CA SER A 679 -9.88 3.27 -16.40
C SER A 679 -10.18 3.70 -17.85
N HIS A 680 -10.96 2.90 -18.60
CA HIS A 680 -11.46 3.32 -19.91
C HIS A 680 -12.53 4.41 -19.85
N VAL A 681 -13.34 4.47 -18.78
CA VAL A 681 -14.27 5.60 -18.55
C VAL A 681 -13.50 6.90 -18.30
N PHE A 682 -12.43 6.87 -17.50
CA PHE A 682 -11.57 8.02 -17.26
C PHE A 682 -10.79 8.44 -18.52
N ALA A 683 -10.42 7.50 -19.39
CA ALA A 683 -9.85 7.77 -20.70
C ALA A 683 -10.86 8.34 -21.74
N GLY A 684 -12.17 8.26 -21.46
CA GLY A 684 -13.23 8.63 -22.40
C GLY A 684 -13.53 7.57 -23.47
N ASP A 685 -12.95 6.38 -23.36
CA ASP A 685 -13.11 5.26 -24.30
C ASP A 685 -14.40 4.47 -23.99
N TRP A 686 -15.54 5.17 -23.95
CA TRP A 686 -16.85 4.65 -23.54
C TRP A 686 -17.32 3.43 -24.34
N ASP A 687 -17.01 3.36 -25.64
CA ASP A 687 -17.25 2.18 -26.48
C ASP A 687 -16.52 0.95 -25.91
N PHE A 688 -15.25 1.09 -25.50
CA PHE A 688 -14.46 0.01 -24.92
C PHE A 688 -14.91 -0.31 -23.49
N SER A 689 -15.26 0.68 -22.68
CA SER A 689 -15.91 0.45 -21.38
C SER A 689 -17.21 -0.36 -21.54
N PHE A 690 -17.98 -0.14 -22.61
CA PHE A 690 -19.16 -0.96 -22.89
C PHE A 690 -18.80 -2.40 -23.31
N GLU A 691 -17.73 -2.63 -24.07
CA GLU A 691 -17.23 -3.99 -24.35
C GLU A 691 -16.78 -4.71 -23.08
N VAL A 692 -16.07 -4.03 -22.17
CA VAL A 692 -15.65 -4.58 -20.85
C VAL A 692 -16.88 -4.89 -19.98
N LEU A 693 -17.86 -3.98 -19.93
CA LEU A 693 -19.13 -4.22 -19.24
C LEU A 693 -19.84 -5.46 -19.81
N TRP A 694 -19.99 -5.52 -21.13
CA TRP A 694 -20.68 -6.59 -21.83
C TRP A 694 -20.02 -7.95 -21.63
N ALA A 695 -18.69 -8.00 -21.53
CA ALA A 695 -17.93 -9.24 -21.31
C ALA A 695 -18.30 -9.96 -20.00
N MET A 696 -18.78 -9.25 -18.97
CA MET A 696 -19.27 -9.85 -17.71
C MET A 696 -20.60 -10.62 -17.89
N GLY A 697 -21.38 -10.28 -18.92
CA GLY A 697 -22.65 -10.92 -19.26
C GLY A 697 -23.86 -10.36 -18.47
N PRO A 698 -25.03 -10.15 -19.12
CA PRO A 698 -26.21 -9.53 -18.48
C PRO A 698 -26.65 -10.18 -17.16
N SER A 699 -26.63 -11.51 -17.08
CA SER A 699 -27.05 -12.24 -15.89
C SER A 699 -26.17 -11.96 -14.66
N THR A 700 -24.88 -11.69 -14.89
CA THR A 700 -23.89 -11.33 -13.87
C THR A 700 -24.07 -9.87 -13.46
N LEU A 701 -24.14 -8.97 -14.44
CA LEU A 701 -24.28 -7.52 -14.26
C LEU A 701 -25.48 -7.13 -13.39
N PHE A 702 -26.59 -7.86 -13.48
CA PHE A 702 -27.78 -7.64 -12.65
C PHE A 702 -27.95 -8.69 -11.54
N SER A 703 -26.87 -9.32 -11.07
CA SER A 703 -26.89 -10.29 -9.97
C SER A 703 -26.87 -9.60 -8.58
N ILE A 704 -26.70 -10.39 -7.51
CA ILE A 704 -26.50 -9.87 -6.15
C ILE A 704 -25.04 -9.53 -5.83
N ALA A 705 -24.10 -9.92 -6.70
CA ALA A 705 -22.67 -9.64 -6.64
C ALA A 705 -22.21 -9.34 -8.08
N PRO A 706 -22.53 -8.14 -8.61
CA PRO A 706 -22.36 -7.81 -10.02
C PRO A 706 -20.89 -7.55 -10.41
N ILE A 707 -20.04 -7.20 -9.44
CA ILE A 707 -18.59 -7.12 -9.59
C ILE A 707 -17.97 -8.50 -9.26
N PRO A 708 -17.06 -9.04 -10.09
CA PRO A 708 -16.37 -10.31 -9.82
C PRO A 708 -15.56 -10.30 -8.52
N VAL A 709 -15.55 -11.41 -7.78
CA VAL A 709 -14.85 -11.56 -6.48
C VAL A 709 -13.31 -11.50 -6.58
N ASP A 710 -12.78 -11.73 -7.78
CA ASP A 710 -11.36 -11.66 -8.16
C ASP A 710 -10.97 -10.28 -8.73
N SER A 711 -11.89 -9.32 -8.76
CA SER A 711 -11.64 -7.95 -9.20
C SER A 711 -11.14 -7.07 -8.05
N ALA A 712 -10.19 -6.17 -8.34
CA ALA A 712 -9.78 -5.09 -7.42
C ALA A 712 -10.92 -4.13 -7.03
N ALA A 713 -12.07 -4.18 -7.73
CA ALA A 713 -13.28 -3.42 -7.40
C ALA A 713 -14.29 -4.18 -6.51
N PHE A 714 -14.01 -5.42 -6.11
CA PHE A 714 -14.95 -6.21 -5.30
C PHE A 714 -15.21 -5.54 -3.95
N GLY A 715 -16.49 -5.35 -3.59
CA GLY A 715 -16.90 -4.59 -2.40
C GLY A 715 -16.97 -3.07 -2.60
N PHE A 716 -16.52 -2.54 -3.74
CA PHE A 716 -16.59 -1.12 -4.08
C PHE A 716 -17.79 -0.77 -5.00
N ASP A 717 -18.86 -1.57 -4.96
CA ASP A 717 -20.07 -1.41 -5.79
C ASP A 717 -20.61 0.03 -5.78
N GLN A 718 -20.70 0.67 -4.60
CA GLN A 718 -21.15 2.06 -4.48
C GLN A 718 -20.21 3.04 -5.18
N THR A 719 -18.89 2.92 -4.96
CA THR A 719 -17.88 3.79 -5.59
C THR A 719 -17.89 3.66 -7.11
N VAL A 720 -17.97 2.43 -7.63
CA VAL A 720 -18.13 2.18 -9.08
C VAL A 720 -19.42 2.81 -9.61
N GLY A 721 -20.54 2.66 -8.89
CA GLY A 721 -21.82 3.26 -9.24
C GLY A 721 -21.79 4.79 -9.31
N LEU A 722 -21.18 5.44 -8.32
CA LEU A 722 -21.00 6.89 -8.27
C LEU A 722 -20.15 7.38 -9.45
N LEU A 723 -19.00 6.76 -9.70
CA LEU A 723 -18.09 7.19 -10.76
C LEU A 723 -18.70 7.02 -12.15
N LEU A 724 -19.34 5.88 -12.43
CA LEU A 724 -20.02 5.64 -13.71
C LEU A 724 -21.14 6.66 -13.96
N THR A 725 -21.93 6.97 -12.92
CA THR A 725 -23.03 7.94 -13.06
C THR A 725 -22.51 9.37 -13.16
N GLN A 726 -21.49 9.78 -12.41
CA GLN A 726 -20.90 11.11 -12.47
C GLN A 726 -20.26 11.39 -13.84
N TYR A 727 -19.31 10.56 -14.27
CA TYR A 727 -18.59 10.75 -15.54
C TYR A 727 -19.53 10.60 -16.74
N GLY A 728 -20.45 9.63 -16.70
CA GLY A 728 -21.38 9.39 -17.79
C GLY A 728 -22.42 10.50 -17.94
N ASN A 729 -22.94 11.06 -16.84
CA ASN A 729 -23.84 12.23 -16.94
C ASN A 729 -23.11 13.47 -17.49
N ASN A 730 -21.83 13.69 -17.12
CA ASN A 730 -21.03 14.78 -17.69
C ASN A 730 -20.84 14.59 -19.21
N ALA A 731 -20.49 13.39 -19.66
CA ALA A 731 -20.36 13.07 -21.08
C ALA A 731 -21.69 13.26 -21.84
N LEU A 732 -22.82 12.84 -21.26
CA LEU A 732 -24.15 12.97 -21.86
C LEU A 732 -24.67 14.42 -21.97
N ILE A 733 -24.11 15.37 -21.22
CA ILE A 733 -24.41 16.81 -21.41
C ILE A 733 -23.90 17.29 -22.77
N VAL A 734 -22.77 16.77 -23.25
CA VAL A 734 -22.15 17.16 -24.51
C VAL A 734 -22.55 16.23 -25.66
N GLN A 735 -22.69 14.93 -25.39
CA GLN A 735 -23.13 13.92 -26.36
C GLN A 735 -24.35 13.11 -25.87
N PRO A 736 -25.56 13.69 -25.86
CA PRO A 736 -26.76 13.02 -25.33
C PRO A 736 -27.24 11.79 -26.12
N GLU A 737 -26.71 11.59 -27.33
CA GLU A 737 -27.09 10.50 -28.25
C GLU A 737 -26.21 9.24 -28.11
N ARG A 738 -25.32 9.18 -27.11
CA ARG A 738 -24.37 8.07 -26.89
C ARG A 738 -24.97 6.89 -26.11
N ALA A 739 -25.37 5.85 -26.84
CA ALA A 739 -26.06 4.66 -26.31
C ALA A 739 -25.21 3.86 -25.30
N ASP A 740 -23.92 3.72 -25.58
CA ASP A 740 -22.88 3.15 -24.72
C ASP A 740 -22.86 3.80 -23.33
N ILE A 741 -22.87 5.14 -23.29
CA ILE A 741 -22.84 5.92 -22.04
C ILE A 741 -24.15 5.79 -21.27
N HIS A 742 -25.31 5.85 -21.94
CA HIS A 742 -26.61 5.60 -21.29
C HIS A 742 -26.68 4.21 -20.64
N ALA A 743 -26.10 3.18 -21.27
CA ALA A 743 -26.07 1.84 -20.72
C ALA A 743 -25.16 1.72 -19.48
N LEU A 744 -23.97 2.35 -19.51
CA LEU A 744 -23.03 2.38 -18.38
C LEU A 744 -23.58 3.19 -17.19
N VAL A 745 -24.20 4.35 -17.43
CA VAL A 745 -24.89 5.16 -16.38
C VAL A 745 -26.03 4.37 -15.75
N ALA A 746 -26.81 3.63 -16.55
CA ALA A 746 -27.88 2.79 -16.03
C ALA A 746 -27.36 1.63 -15.15
N TRP A 747 -26.25 1.00 -15.52
CA TRP A 747 -25.62 0.00 -14.65
C TRP A 747 -25.01 0.62 -13.39
N GLY A 748 -24.38 1.80 -13.49
CA GLY A 748 -23.91 2.54 -12.32
C GLY A 748 -25.02 2.84 -11.31
N ARG A 749 -26.21 3.23 -11.79
CA ARG A 749 -27.41 3.36 -10.94
C ARG A 749 -27.82 2.06 -10.27
N PHE A 750 -27.79 0.94 -11.01
CA PHE A 750 -28.11 -0.38 -10.46
C PHE A 750 -27.19 -0.81 -9.30
N LEU A 751 -25.92 -0.39 -9.33
CA LEU A 751 -24.97 -0.63 -8.23
C LEU A 751 -25.29 0.19 -6.97
N LEU A 752 -25.83 1.40 -7.14
CA LEU A 752 -26.23 2.30 -6.04
C LEU A 752 -27.57 1.90 -5.44
N ASP A 753 -28.58 1.70 -6.28
CA ASP A 753 -29.91 1.23 -5.92
C ASP A 753 -30.39 0.23 -6.98
N ARG A 754 -30.55 -1.02 -6.54
CA ARG A 754 -30.90 -2.14 -7.40
C ARG A 754 -32.32 -2.05 -7.97
N ASP A 755 -33.18 -1.24 -7.36
CA ASP A 755 -34.59 -1.08 -7.70
C ASP A 755 -34.90 0.34 -8.24
N ASP A 756 -33.87 1.17 -8.50
CA ASP A 756 -34.04 2.50 -9.13
C ASP A 756 -34.76 2.37 -10.49
N PRO A 757 -35.96 2.97 -10.66
CA PRO A 757 -36.70 2.91 -11.92
C PRO A 757 -35.95 3.55 -13.10
N ALA A 758 -34.98 4.44 -12.84
CA ALA A 758 -34.17 5.07 -13.86
C ALA A 758 -33.13 4.13 -14.50
N VAL A 759 -32.85 2.97 -13.91
CA VAL A 759 -32.04 1.90 -14.53
C VAL A 759 -32.69 1.41 -15.83
N LEU A 760 -33.99 1.02 -15.77
CA LEU A 760 -34.69 0.53 -16.95
C LEU A 760 -34.85 1.65 -18.00
N ALA A 761 -35.17 2.87 -17.56
CA ALA A 761 -35.33 4.01 -18.47
C ALA A 761 -34.02 4.34 -19.23
N GLY A 762 -32.86 4.26 -18.55
CA GLY A 762 -31.56 4.45 -19.20
C GLY A 762 -31.22 3.35 -20.21
N LEU A 763 -31.46 2.07 -19.86
CA LEU A 763 -31.26 0.94 -20.78
C LEU A 763 -32.21 0.99 -21.99
N GLU A 764 -33.46 1.42 -21.80
CA GLU A 764 -34.42 1.63 -22.91
C GLU A 764 -34.00 2.81 -23.79
N LYS A 765 -33.48 3.91 -23.23
CA LYS A 765 -32.93 5.02 -24.01
C LYS A 765 -31.69 4.62 -24.80
N ALA A 766 -30.78 3.86 -24.21
CA ALA A 766 -29.64 3.28 -24.91
C ALA A 766 -30.10 2.41 -26.11
N ALA A 767 -31.12 1.58 -25.93
CA ALA A 767 -31.67 0.74 -27.00
C ALA A 767 -32.39 1.55 -28.10
N GLU A 768 -33.02 2.68 -27.77
CA GLU A 768 -33.59 3.62 -28.75
C GLU A 768 -32.50 4.26 -29.63
N LEU A 769 -31.38 4.63 -29.04
CA LEU A 769 -30.25 5.29 -29.70
C LEU A 769 -29.43 4.31 -30.58
N ALA A 770 -29.30 3.05 -30.16
CA ALA A 770 -28.60 2.00 -30.89
C ALA A 770 -29.54 0.81 -31.25
N PRO A 771 -30.57 1.00 -32.09
CA PRO A 771 -31.59 -0.01 -32.37
C PRO A 771 -31.07 -1.22 -33.16
N GLY A 772 -29.83 -1.16 -33.65
CA GLY A 772 -29.12 -2.27 -34.29
C GLY A 772 -28.26 -3.10 -33.32
N ASP A 773 -28.00 -2.63 -32.10
CA ASP A 773 -27.19 -3.35 -31.12
C ASP A 773 -28.08 -4.22 -30.22
N SER A 774 -28.07 -5.53 -30.50
CA SER A 774 -28.82 -6.52 -29.72
C SER A 774 -28.33 -6.70 -28.29
N ARG A 775 -27.11 -6.22 -27.96
CA ARG A 775 -26.49 -6.35 -26.63
C ARG A 775 -27.17 -5.42 -25.63
N ILE A 776 -27.37 -4.15 -26.01
CA ILE A 776 -28.08 -3.16 -25.19
C ILE A 776 -29.54 -3.59 -24.96
N ALA A 777 -30.20 -4.08 -26.02
CA ALA A 777 -31.55 -4.64 -25.89
C ALA A 777 -31.61 -5.86 -24.94
N ALA A 778 -30.56 -6.68 -24.90
CA ALA A 778 -30.47 -7.81 -23.98
C ALA A 778 -30.26 -7.37 -22.52
N LEU A 779 -29.49 -6.31 -22.25
CA LEU A 779 -29.37 -5.73 -20.91
C LEU A 779 -30.73 -5.25 -20.38
N ALA A 780 -31.49 -4.50 -21.19
CA ALA A 780 -32.83 -4.04 -20.84
C ALA A 780 -33.81 -5.21 -20.60
N ALA A 781 -33.68 -6.31 -21.35
CA ALA A 781 -34.49 -7.50 -21.18
C ALA A 781 -34.17 -8.25 -19.88
N GLU A 782 -32.90 -8.43 -19.56
CA GLU A 782 -32.44 -9.12 -18.33
C GLU A 782 -32.83 -8.35 -17.07
N TYR A 783 -32.58 -7.03 -17.02
CA TYR A 783 -32.97 -6.22 -15.87
C TYR A 783 -34.49 -6.28 -15.62
N ARG A 784 -35.29 -6.18 -16.70
CA ARG A 784 -36.76 -6.30 -16.62
C ARG A 784 -37.21 -7.69 -16.13
N ALA A 785 -36.51 -8.76 -16.53
CA ALA A 785 -36.82 -10.11 -16.05
C ALA A 785 -36.56 -10.26 -14.54
N LYS A 786 -35.50 -9.63 -14.01
CA LYS A 786 -35.15 -9.70 -12.59
C LYS A 786 -36.00 -8.77 -11.71
N SER A 787 -36.33 -7.55 -12.16
CA SER A 787 -37.16 -6.62 -11.37
C SER A 787 -38.59 -7.13 -11.15
N VAL A 788 -39.15 -7.87 -12.12
CA VAL A 788 -40.45 -8.55 -11.99
C VAL A 788 -40.40 -9.71 -10.97
N GLY A 789 -39.22 -10.24 -10.65
CA GLY A 789 -39.03 -11.30 -9.64
C GLY A 789 -38.81 -10.81 -8.21
N ARG A 790 -38.71 -9.49 -7.98
CA ARG A 790 -38.53 -8.87 -6.64
C ARG A 790 -39.80 -8.25 -6.06
N ASN A 791 -40.79 -7.98 -6.90
CA ASN A 791 -42.13 -7.50 -6.53
C ASN A 791 -43.11 -8.67 -6.33
#